data_AF-A0A8K0HPM0-F1
#
_entry.id   AF-A0A8K0HPM0-F1
#
_cell.length_a   1.000
_cell.length_b   1.000
_cell.length_c   1.000
_cell.angle_alpha   90.00
_cell.angle_beta   90.00
_cell.angle_gamma   90.00
#
_symmetry.space_group_name_H-M   'P 1'
#
loop_
_entity.id
_entity.type
_entity.pdbx_description
1 polymer ?
#
loop_
_entity_poly.entity_id
_entity_poly.type
_entity_poly.pdbx_seq_one_letter_code
_entity_poly.pdbx_strand_id
1 'polypeptide(L)'
;MYSNTHILFSLIFLSFTLNIVRVLGKDSESGGSNSYILSCGSSSGGTDDDGLKWVSDSNFLTSNNNSLIATAQYQDPSLPSRIPYMSARIFSSESTYKFPVSPKKRLWVRLHFYPSSYSNFDPTNSYFSVIANEFTLLNNFSASIIAKATTQAYIVREFSILPVQSGSLSITFKPSTQHSGSFAFVNGVEVIPMPDIFKAAHLVGFSDQIVDVRNSSVQTMFRLNVGGQHIPASNDSGLTRTWYDDSPYLFGAAFGVTYEASKNLTIQYPPGVQEYIAPLNVYSTARSMGPTPKINQNYNLTWVFQVDANFTYVVRFHFCELQLTKINQRVFDIFLNNQTAQKSADVIGWAGSRGVPVYKDFATYVSDGYGGDELWVALHPSVSMKPEYYDAILNGLEIFKLNDTSGNLAGLNPTPSDMLLEAEAVNKFSPSESYRRGRVIGSVVLGVGGASIIVAICIFLYQNNKGNADGKESRLGNWLPLYNSSTNTTKSGKSTTSSQLSNLAAGLCRHFSLEEIKNGTNNFDESQVIGVGGFGKVFKGIIDGGTKVAIKRSNPSSEQGVNEFQTEIEMLSKLRHKHLVSLIGFCEEGGEMILVYDYMDKGTLREHLYKTDEPPLPWKQRLEICIGAARGLHYLHTGARYTIIHRDVKTTNILLDENWVAKVSDFGLSKTGPTLNQTHVSTLVKGSFGYLDPEYFRRQQLTEKSDVYSFGVVLFEVLCGRPPLNPSLPKEQISLADWALDCQKNGILEEIIDPHLKGKINSECLKKFGETAEKCLLDHGLDRPSMGDVLWNLEFALQLHEALGAGVIEEEKENNTYAMHNATISIEEESIASEETDDSNGREAFSQIMNPRGR
;
A
#
# COMPACT_ATOMS: atom_id res chain seq x y z
N MET A 1 49.20 -51.79 31.77
CA MET A 1 48.18 -50.73 31.57
C MET A 1 48.83 -49.43 31.06
N TYR A 2 49.78 -49.51 30.12
CA TYR A 2 50.61 -48.38 29.67
C TYR A 2 50.63 -48.21 28.13
N SER A 3 49.70 -48.85 27.41
CA SER A 3 49.65 -48.81 25.94
C SER A 3 48.52 -47.95 25.37
N ASN A 4 47.54 -47.52 26.19
CA ASN A 4 46.35 -46.79 25.73
C ASN A 4 46.49 -45.27 25.78
N THR A 5 47.47 -44.74 26.51
CA THR A 5 47.69 -43.28 26.61
C THR A 5 48.41 -42.73 25.37
N HIS A 6 49.32 -43.50 24.76
CA HIS A 6 50.02 -43.07 23.55
C HIS A 6 49.09 -43.04 22.32
N ILE A 7 48.14 -43.97 22.21
CA ILE A 7 47.18 -44.00 21.10
C ILE A 7 46.21 -42.82 21.19
N LEU A 8 45.75 -42.49 22.40
CA LEU A 8 44.85 -41.35 22.61
C LEU A 8 45.57 -40.01 22.34
N PHE A 9 46.84 -39.90 22.75
CA PHE A 9 47.63 -38.69 22.47
C PHE A 9 47.96 -38.55 20.98
N SER A 10 48.26 -39.65 20.28
CA SER A 10 48.42 -39.63 18.81
C SER A 10 47.14 -39.28 18.06
N LEU A 11 45.97 -39.73 18.51
CA LEU A 11 44.69 -39.38 17.89
C LEU A 11 44.32 -37.91 18.09
N ILE A 12 44.60 -37.36 19.28
CA ILE A 12 44.38 -35.93 19.57
C ILE A 12 45.37 -35.07 18.78
N PHE A 13 46.64 -35.49 18.66
CA PHE A 13 47.63 -34.78 17.85
C PHE A 13 47.29 -34.85 16.36
N LEU A 14 46.82 -35.99 15.86
CA LEU A 14 46.38 -36.16 14.47
C LEU A 14 45.16 -35.27 14.16
N SER A 15 44.21 -35.15 15.11
CA SER A 15 43.07 -34.24 15.02
C SER A 15 43.50 -32.77 15.00
N PHE A 16 44.48 -32.39 15.82
CA PHE A 16 45.04 -31.04 15.81
C PHE A 16 45.82 -30.73 14.53
N THR A 17 46.60 -31.69 13.99
CA THR A 17 47.31 -31.50 12.72
C THR A 17 46.36 -31.48 11.52
N LEU A 18 45.29 -32.28 11.51
CA LEU A 18 44.25 -32.23 10.47
C LEU A 18 43.46 -30.92 10.51
N ASN A 19 43.26 -30.33 11.69
CA ASN A 19 42.66 -29.00 11.81
C ASN A 19 43.62 -27.87 11.40
N ILE A 20 44.93 -28.00 11.67
CA ILE A 20 45.93 -27.02 11.23
C ILE A 20 46.16 -27.10 9.71
N VAL A 21 46.11 -28.29 9.10
CA VAL A 21 46.17 -28.45 7.63
C VAL A 21 44.87 -27.99 6.95
N ARG A 22 43.70 -28.09 7.60
CA ARG A 22 42.45 -27.47 7.11
C ARG A 22 42.43 -25.94 7.26
N VAL A 23 43.20 -25.39 8.19
CA VAL A 23 43.35 -23.93 8.38
C VAL A 23 44.47 -23.33 7.50
N LEU A 24 45.45 -24.13 7.05
CA LEU A 24 46.54 -23.69 6.16
C LEU A 24 46.39 -24.14 4.69
N GLY A 25 45.32 -24.86 4.34
CA GLY A 25 44.97 -25.21 2.95
C GLY A 25 44.03 -24.21 2.27
N LYS A 26 43.84 -23.02 2.86
CA LYS A 26 42.88 -22.01 2.40
C LYS A 26 43.54 -20.66 2.13
N ASP A 27 44.74 -20.67 1.55
CA ASP A 27 45.35 -19.48 0.93
C ASP A 27 46.39 -19.92 -0.12
N SER A 28 45.91 -20.23 -1.33
CA SER A 28 46.65 -19.98 -2.59
C SER A 28 45.80 -20.27 -3.83
N GLU A 29 44.70 -19.53 -3.99
CA GLU A 29 44.24 -19.07 -5.31
C GLU A 29 43.90 -17.56 -5.18
N SER A 30 44.92 -16.77 -4.82
CA SER A 30 44.82 -15.31 -4.83
C SER A 30 44.91 -14.81 -6.28
N GLY A 31 43.75 -14.59 -6.89
CA GLY A 31 43.66 -14.01 -8.23
C GLY A 31 42.22 -13.83 -8.72
N GLY A 32 41.48 -12.85 -8.15
CA GLY A 32 40.35 -12.21 -8.84
C GLY A 32 38.92 -12.58 -8.41
N SER A 33 38.57 -12.53 -7.12
CA SER A 33 37.18 -12.77 -6.65
C SER A 33 36.62 -11.65 -5.76
N ASN A 34 36.97 -10.39 -6.04
CA ASN A 34 36.46 -9.26 -5.27
C ASN A 34 35.14 -8.76 -5.88
N SER A 35 34.09 -8.69 -5.06
CA SER A 35 32.90 -7.89 -5.36
C SER A 35 33.21 -6.43 -5.08
N TYR A 36 32.75 -5.52 -5.93
CA TYR A 36 32.88 -4.08 -5.74
C TYR A 36 31.51 -3.48 -5.50
N ILE A 37 31.31 -2.82 -4.36
CA ILE A 37 30.02 -2.23 -3.97
C ILE A 37 30.32 -0.79 -3.58
N LEU A 38 30.14 0.11 -4.54
CA LEU A 38 30.62 1.49 -4.47
C LEU A 38 29.49 2.47 -4.20
N SER A 39 29.63 3.30 -3.17
CA SER A 39 28.77 4.46 -2.93
C SER A 39 29.43 5.67 -3.59
N CYS A 40 28.86 6.11 -4.71
CA CYS A 40 29.43 7.10 -5.58
C CYS A 40 29.28 8.51 -5.01
N GLY A 41 30.38 9.26 -4.98
CA GLY A 41 30.41 10.60 -4.37
C GLY A 41 30.44 10.61 -2.85
N SER A 42 30.48 9.45 -2.19
CA SER A 42 30.76 9.33 -0.75
C SER A 42 32.26 9.31 -0.48
N SER A 43 32.70 10.06 0.54
CA SER A 43 34.12 10.11 0.96
C SER A 43 34.56 8.90 1.77
N SER A 44 33.63 8.23 2.45
CA SER A 44 33.93 7.13 3.39
C SER A 44 33.13 5.84 3.15
N GLY A 45 32.16 5.86 2.21
CA GLY A 45 31.23 4.74 2.04
C GLY A 45 30.22 4.69 3.17
N GLY A 46 29.84 3.47 3.59
CA GLY A 46 29.00 3.22 4.77
C GLY A 46 28.30 1.86 4.72
N THR A 47 27.25 1.68 5.50
CA THR A 47 26.42 0.47 5.51
C THR A 47 24.98 0.89 5.32
N ASP A 48 24.28 0.25 4.39
CA ASP A 48 22.85 0.52 4.17
C ASP A 48 21.97 -0.20 5.22
N ASP A 49 20.67 0.05 5.16
CA ASP A 49 19.70 -0.44 6.14
C ASP A 49 19.50 -1.97 6.04
N ASP A 50 19.90 -2.58 4.92
CA ASP A 50 19.93 -4.04 4.71
C ASP A 50 21.26 -4.69 5.19
N GLY A 51 22.20 -3.89 5.70
CA GLY A 51 23.48 -4.34 6.25
C GLY A 51 24.60 -4.55 5.21
N LEU A 52 24.40 -4.13 3.96
CA LEU A 52 25.41 -4.23 2.91
C LEU A 52 26.45 -3.11 3.07
N LYS A 53 27.74 -3.47 2.94
CA LYS A 53 28.85 -2.52 3.08
C LYS A 53 29.20 -1.89 1.74
N TRP A 54 29.11 -0.57 1.69
CA TRP A 54 29.47 0.26 0.56
C TRP A 54 30.80 0.96 0.81
N VAL A 55 31.68 1.02 -0.19
CA VAL A 55 32.97 1.72 -0.12
C VAL A 55 32.99 2.94 -1.05
N SER A 56 33.90 3.89 -0.82
CA SER A 56 34.05 5.04 -1.72
C SER A 56 34.51 4.59 -3.12
N ASP A 57 34.01 5.28 -4.13
CA ASP A 57 34.29 5.05 -5.55
C ASP A 57 35.60 5.71 -6.05
N SER A 58 36.21 6.57 -5.24
CA SER A 58 37.33 7.44 -5.64
C SER A 58 38.57 6.72 -6.18
N ASN A 59 38.80 5.46 -5.80
CA ASN A 59 39.96 4.67 -6.25
C ASN A 59 39.73 3.93 -7.58
N PHE A 60 38.52 3.98 -8.13
CA PHE A 60 38.14 3.19 -9.31
C PHE A 60 37.96 4.05 -10.58
N LEU A 61 38.02 5.37 -10.45
CA LEU A 61 37.98 6.32 -11.58
C LEU A 61 39.34 6.44 -12.24
N THR A 62 39.35 6.44 -13.58
CA THR A 62 40.59 6.63 -14.36
C THR A 62 41.10 8.07 -14.33
N SER A 63 40.20 9.05 -14.15
CA SER A 63 40.54 10.47 -13.96
C SER A 63 39.51 11.19 -13.08
N ASN A 64 39.97 11.92 -12.06
CA ASN A 64 39.08 12.64 -11.14
C ASN A 64 38.74 14.07 -11.58
N ASN A 65 39.50 14.64 -12.54
CA ASN A 65 39.40 16.05 -12.93
C ASN A 65 38.06 16.42 -13.60
N ASN A 66 37.30 15.43 -14.06
CA ASN A 66 36.07 15.63 -14.82
C ASN A 66 34.80 15.20 -14.05
N SER A 67 34.93 14.97 -12.74
CA SER A 67 33.81 14.52 -11.91
C SER A 67 33.61 15.42 -10.70
N LEU A 68 32.36 15.59 -10.31
CA LEU A 68 31.95 16.34 -9.12
C LEU A 68 31.24 15.39 -8.17
N ILE A 69 31.45 15.59 -6.87
CA ILE A 69 30.68 14.89 -5.83
C ILE A 69 29.57 15.83 -5.36
N ALA A 70 28.36 15.29 -5.18
CA ALA A 70 27.24 16.06 -4.70
C ALA A 70 26.35 15.23 -3.77
N THR A 71 25.64 15.91 -2.88
CA THR A 71 24.64 15.32 -2.01
C THR A 71 23.25 15.75 -2.50
N ALA A 72 22.31 14.83 -2.52
CA ALA A 72 20.93 15.14 -2.87
C ALA A 72 20.36 16.18 -1.90
N GLN A 73 19.68 17.21 -2.43
CA GLN A 73 19.10 18.29 -1.62
C GLN A 73 17.83 17.85 -0.89
N TYR A 74 17.18 16.81 -1.39
CA TYR A 74 15.97 16.24 -0.84
C TYR A 74 16.18 14.75 -0.59
N GLN A 75 15.62 14.24 0.51
CA GLN A 75 15.58 12.83 0.83
C GLN A 75 14.13 12.36 0.74
N ASP A 76 13.84 11.52 -0.25
CA ASP A 76 12.52 10.93 -0.39
C ASP A 76 12.26 9.89 0.72
N PRO A 77 11.11 9.92 1.42
CA PRO A 77 10.76 8.94 2.44
C PRO A 77 10.67 7.50 1.93
N SER A 78 10.50 7.27 0.63
CA SER A 78 10.42 5.94 0.03
C SER A 78 11.80 5.31 -0.24
N LEU A 79 12.89 6.02 0.03
CA LEU A 79 14.24 5.46 -0.14
C LEU A 79 14.47 4.33 0.86
N PRO A 80 14.99 3.16 0.43
CA PRO A 80 15.22 2.02 1.32
C PRO A 80 16.35 2.29 2.31
N SER A 81 17.28 3.19 1.97
CA SER A 81 18.32 3.69 2.85
C SER A 81 18.86 5.02 2.32
N ARG A 82 19.59 5.76 3.16
CA ARG A 82 20.35 6.93 2.70
C ARG A 82 21.54 6.55 1.83
N ILE A 83 22.10 5.36 2.04
CA ILE A 83 23.25 4.84 1.29
C ILE A 83 22.73 3.81 0.27
N PRO A 84 23.14 3.88 -1.01
CA PRO A 84 24.05 4.86 -1.62
C PRO A 84 23.36 6.14 -2.14
N TYR A 85 22.03 6.26 -2.01
CA TYR A 85 21.20 7.19 -2.79
C TYR A 85 21.42 8.69 -2.49
N MET A 86 21.76 9.07 -1.27
CA MET A 86 21.91 10.50 -0.92
C MET A 86 23.21 11.12 -1.45
N SER A 87 24.19 10.31 -1.87
CA SER A 87 25.43 10.76 -2.50
C SER A 87 25.42 10.42 -3.98
N ALA A 88 25.90 11.33 -4.83
CA ALA A 88 26.09 11.08 -6.25
C ALA A 88 27.46 11.57 -6.72
N ARG A 89 28.00 10.88 -7.74
CA ARG A 89 29.05 11.42 -8.60
C ARG A 89 28.44 11.90 -9.90
N ILE A 90 28.80 13.11 -10.31
CA ILE A 90 28.30 13.81 -11.49
C ILE A 90 29.44 13.97 -12.49
N PHE A 91 29.16 13.74 -13.77
CA PHE A 91 30.12 13.82 -14.88
C PHE A 91 29.60 14.80 -15.93
N SER A 92 30.37 15.86 -16.18
CA SER A 92 30.11 16.83 -17.26
C SER A 92 30.79 16.44 -18.57
N SER A 93 31.68 15.46 -18.55
CA SER A 93 32.30 14.86 -19.73
C SER A 93 32.42 13.35 -19.56
N GLU A 94 32.79 12.66 -20.64
CA GLU A 94 33.04 11.23 -20.63
C GLU A 94 34.02 10.83 -19.51
N SER A 95 33.61 9.86 -18.69
CA SER A 95 34.34 9.41 -17.50
C SER A 95 34.19 7.91 -17.34
N THR A 96 35.26 7.24 -16.92
CA THR A 96 35.32 5.76 -16.90
C THR A 96 35.74 5.24 -15.53
N TYR A 97 34.97 4.27 -15.04
CA TYR A 97 35.40 3.39 -13.95
C TYR A 97 36.12 2.16 -14.50
N LYS A 98 37.15 1.69 -13.80
CA LYS A 98 37.89 0.50 -14.18
C LYS A 98 37.99 -0.47 -13.00
N PHE A 99 37.55 -1.71 -13.23
CA PHE A 99 37.49 -2.77 -12.23
C PHE A 99 38.34 -3.96 -12.67
N PRO A 100 39.30 -4.42 -11.86
CA PRO A 100 39.97 -5.69 -12.10
C PRO A 100 39.02 -6.84 -11.76
N VAL A 101 38.75 -7.70 -12.74
CA VAL A 101 37.73 -8.77 -12.65
C VAL A 101 38.28 -10.11 -13.15
N SER A 102 37.68 -11.22 -12.72
CA SER A 102 38.07 -12.54 -13.23
C SER A 102 37.66 -12.68 -14.71
N PRO A 103 38.55 -13.16 -15.60
CA PRO A 103 38.20 -13.39 -17.00
C PRO A 103 37.31 -14.63 -17.21
N LYS A 104 37.08 -15.43 -16.17
CA LYS A 104 36.32 -16.69 -16.23
C LYS A 104 34.90 -16.57 -15.68
N LYS A 105 34.62 -15.53 -14.89
CA LYS A 105 33.32 -15.39 -14.20
C LYS A 105 32.45 -14.37 -14.92
N ARG A 106 31.16 -14.69 -15.03
CA ARG A 106 30.11 -13.74 -15.41
C ARG A 106 29.96 -12.71 -14.29
N LEU A 107 29.53 -11.50 -14.63
CA LEU A 107 29.45 -10.39 -13.69
C LEU A 107 28.03 -9.84 -13.64
N TRP A 108 27.48 -9.64 -12.44
CA TRP A 108 26.39 -8.69 -12.25
C TRP A 108 26.95 -7.28 -12.15
N VAL A 109 26.34 -6.37 -12.89
CA VAL A 109 26.57 -4.93 -12.81
C VAL A 109 25.25 -4.29 -12.41
N ARG A 110 25.20 -3.62 -11.25
CA ARG A 110 24.05 -2.84 -10.80
C ARG A 110 24.39 -1.37 -10.74
N LEU A 111 23.54 -0.55 -11.32
CA LEU A 111 23.68 0.91 -11.34
C LEU A 111 22.51 1.52 -10.59
N HIS A 112 22.80 2.31 -9.56
CA HIS A 112 21.82 2.96 -8.69
C HIS A 112 21.71 4.43 -9.07
N PHE A 113 20.48 4.89 -9.29
CA PHE A 113 20.17 6.27 -9.66
C PHE A 113 19.04 6.81 -8.77
N TYR A 114 19.27 7.95 -8.15
CA TYR A 114 18.27 8.73 -7.43
C TYR A 114 18.15 10.10 -8.13
N PRO A 115 17.17 10.32 -9.02
CA PRO A 115 17.01 11.59 -9.73
C PRO A 115 16.47 12.67 -8.79
N SER A 116 17.38 13.29 -8.04
CA SER A 116 17.11 14.43 -7.15
C SER A 116 17.90 15.65 -7.62
N SER A 117 17.65 16.81 -7.02
CA SER A 117 18.45 18.01 -7.26
C SER A 117 19.80 17.88 -6.55
N TYR A 118 20.89 18.04 -7.30
CA TYR A 118 22.25 17.95 -6.80
C TYR A 118 22.97 19.28 -6.99
N SER A 119 23.01 20.12 -5.95
CA SER A 119 23.59 21.46 -6.03
C SER A 119 22.97 22.32 -7.15
N ASN A 120 23.69 22.54 -8.26
CA ASN A 120 23.21 23.30 -9.41
C ASN A 120 22.76 22.40 -10.59
N PHE A 121 22.71 21.09 -10.38
CA PHE A 121 22.36 20.10 -11.40
C PHE A 121 20.90 19.68 -11.22
N ASP A 122 20.06 20.08 -12.17
CA ASP A 122 18.66 19.67 -12.27
C ASP A 122 18.58 18.27 -12.91
N PRO A 123 17.95 17.28 -12.26
CA PRO A 123 17.87 15.92 -12.78
C PRO A 123 17.16 15.81 -14.14
N THR A 124 16.29 16.77 -14.50
CA THR A 124 15.59 16.78 -15.79
C THR A 124 16.49 17.04 -16.99
N ASN A 125 17.68 17.63 -16.77
CA ASN A 125 18.70 17.85 -17.80
C ASN A 125 19.66 16.68 -17.95
N SER A 126 19.55 15.63 -17.12
CA SER A 126 20.47 14.49 -17.15
C SER A 126 20.08 13.48 -18.23
N TYR A 127 20.76 13.54 -19.37
CA TYR A 127 20.68 12.53 -20.44
C TYR A 127 22.05 11.96 -20.75
N PHE A 128 22.23 10.66 -20.64
CA PHE A 128 23.55 10.06 -20.84
C PHE A 128 23.48 8.60 -21.29
N SER A 129 24.61 8.10 -21.76
CA SER A 129 24.81 6.70 -22.11
C SER A 129 25.77 6.04 -21.12
N VAL A 130 25.58 4.75 -20.87
CA VAL A 130 26.48 3.92 -20.06
C VAL A 130 26.93 2.74 -20.89
N ILE A 131 28.25 2.60 -21.02
CA ILE A 131 28.88 1.59 -21.87
C ILE A 131 29.77 0.73 -20.97
N ALA A 132 29.56 -0.58 -20.98
CA ALA A 132 30.39 -1.55 -20.29
C ALA A 132 31.23 -2.31 -21.32
N ASN A 133 32.51 -1.93 -21.45
CA ASN A 133 33.39 -2.32 -22.56
C ASN A 133 32.71 -2.13 -23.94
N GLU A 134 32.35 -3.21 -24.62
CA GLU A 134 31.66 -3.20 -25.92
C GLU A 134 30.12 -3.14 -25.82
N PHE A 135 29.53 -3.35 -24.64
CA PHE A 135 28.08 -3.41 -24.47
C PHE A 135 27.50 -2.03 -24.12
N THR A 136 26.52 -1.57 -24.90
CA THR A 136 25.77 -0.36 -24.56
C THR A 136 24.65 -0.74 -23.61
N LEU A 137 24.79 -0.39 -22.33
CA LEU A 137 23.83 -0.73 -21.28
C LEU A 137 22.65 0.23 -21.24
N LEU A 138 22.95 1.53 -21.36
CA LEU A 138 22.00 2.63 -21.34
C LEU A 138 22.38 3.61 -22.45
N ASN A 139 21.38 4.18 -23.12
CA ASN A 139 21.60 5.16 -24.18
C ASN A 139 20.53 6.25 -24.13
N ASN A 140 20.95 7.51 -24.17
CA ASN A 140 20.07 8.66 -23.96
C ASN A 140 19.15 8.52 -22.73
N PHE A 141 19.66 7.88 -21.68
CA PHE A 141 18.91 7.52 -20.49
C PHE A 141 18.62 8.74 -19.63
N SER A 142 17.36 8.87 -19.21
CA SER A 142 16.91 9.86 -18.25
C SER A 142 16.31 9.17 -17.03
N ALA A 143 17.06 9.19 -15.93
CA ALA A 143 16.59 8.66 -14.65
C ALA A 143 15.31 9.38 -14.19
N SER A 144 15.20 10.70 -14.40
CA SER A 144 14.03 11.47 -13.97
C SER A 144 12.76 11.07 -14.71
N ILE A 145 12.82 10.89 -16.04
CA ILE A 145 11.66 10.48 -16.84
C ILE A 145 11.21 9.08 -16.42
N ILE A 146 12.14 8.15 -16.26
CA ILE A 146 11.85 6.77 -15.88
C ILE A 146 11.23 6.73 -14.49
N ALA A 147 11.86 7.35 -13.49
CA ALA A 147 11.39 7.39 -12.11
C ALA A 147 9.96 7.94 -12.02
N LYS A 148 9.69 8.99 -12.80
CA LYS A 148 8.37 9.60 -12.91
C LYS A 148 7.35 8.69 -13.61
N ALA A 149 7.71 8.07 -14.73
CA ALA A 149 6.81 7.17 -15.46
C ALA A 149 6.48 5.90 -14.66
N THR A 150 7.41 5.42 -13.83
CA THR A 150 7.21 4.23 -12.98
C THR A 150 6.73 4.57 -11.56
N THR A 151 6.55 5.85 -11.23
CA THR A 151 6.19 6.33 -9.88
C THR A 151 7.13 5.81 -8.79
N GLN A 152 8.44 5.81 -9.08
CA GLN A 152 9.50 5.39 -8.15
C GLN A 152 10.40 6.58 -7.82
N ALA A 153 10.86 6.70 -6.58
CA ALA A 153 11.81 7.74 -6.21
C ALA A 153 13.23 7.44 -6.73
N TYR A 154 13.61 6.17 -6.86
CA TYR A 154 14.94 5.73 -7.27
C TYR A 154 14.85 4.57 -8.27
N ILE A 155 15.95 4.32 -8.98
CA ILE A 155 16.05 3.29 -10.01
C ILE A 155 17.29 2.45 -9.75
N VAL A 156 17.14 1.13 -9.88
CA VAL A 156 18.26 0.20 -9.99
C VAL A 156 18.19 -0.46 -11.37
N ARG A 157 19.31 -0.45 -12.10
CA ARG A 157 19.46 -1.18 -13.36
C ARG A 157 20.45 -2.32 -13.16
N GLU A 158 19.98 -3.55 -13.31
CA GLU A 158 20.79 -4.77 -13.12
C GLU A 158 21.07 -5.41 -14.49
N PHE A 159 22.35 -5.69 -14.75
CA PHE A 159 22.84 -6.33 -15.95
C PHE A 159 23.69 -7.53 -15.60
N SER A 160 23.64 -8.60 -16.40
CA SER A 160 24.58 -9.70 -16.37
C SER A 160 25.47 -9.65 -17.61
N ILE A 161 26.74 -9.36 -17.40
CA ILE A 161 27.74 -9.16 -18.46
C ILE A 161 28.60 -10.42 -18.58
N LEU A 162 28.89 -10.78 -19.82
CA LEU A 162 29.75 -11.92 -20.16
C LEU A 162 31.16 -11.82 -19.51
N PRO A 163 31.84 -12.95 -19.31
CA PRO A 163 33.20 -12.96 -18.78
C PRO A 163 34.17 -12.12 -19.62
N VAL A 164 34.84 -11.16 -18.96
CA VAL A 164 35.69 -10.17 -19.61
C VAL A 164 37.11 -10.70 -19.79
N GLN A 165 37.46 -11.12 -21.01
CA GLN A 165 38.75 -11.79 -21.30
C GLN A 165 39.98 -10.94 -20.98
N SER A 166 39.87 -9.60 -21.06
CA SER A 166 40.96 -8.68 -20.71
C SER A 166 41.29 -8.65 -19.22
N GLY A 167 40.45 -9.24 -18.35
CA GLY A 167 40.58 -9.19 -16.90
C GLY A 167 40.24 -7.82 -16.28
N SER A 168 39.70 -6.89 -17.08
CA SER A 168 39.33 -5.55 -16.62
C SER A 168 38.02 -5.10 -17.23
N LEU A 169 37.02 -4.85 -16.39
CA LEU A 169 35.74 -4.26 -16.78
C LEU A 169 35.87 -2.73 -16.73
N SER A 170 35.51 -2.06 -17.82
CA SER A 170 35.45 -0.59 -17.91
C SER A 170 33.99 -0.16 -18.04
N ILE A 171 33.51 0.70 -17.16
CA ILE A 171 32.15 1.27 -17.20
C ILE A 171 32.28 2.77 -17.47
N THR A 172 31.90 3.19 -18.66
CA THR A 172 32.00 4.57 -19.14
C THR A 172 30.66 5.26 -19.12
N PHE A 173 30.58 6.41 -18.45
CA PHE A 173 29.44 7.31 -18.44
C PHE A 173 29.70 8.45 -19.43
N LYS A 174 28.79 8.62 -20.38
CA LYS A 174 28.92 9.60 -21.46
C LYS A 174 27.70 10.53 -21.51
N PRO A 175 27.81 11.78 -21.04
CA PRO A 175 26.76 12.77 -21.20
C PRO A 175 26.36 12.95 -22.67
N SER A 176 25.06 13.13 -22.91
CA SER A 176 24.51 13.31 -24.26
C SER A 176 24.95 14.66 -24.85
N THR A 177 25.42 14.65 -26.09
CA THR A 177 25.72 15.87 -26.85
C THR A 177 24.48 16.45 -27.54
N GLN A 178 23.34 15.75 -27.47
CA GLN A 178 22.08 16.18 -28.09
C GLN A 178 21.33 17.22 -27.24
N HIS A 179 21.64 17.28 -25.94
CA HIS A 179 21.00 18.18 -24.98
C HIS A 179 22.05 19.12 -24.38
N SER A 180 21.88 20.43 -24.59
CA SER A 180 22.79 21.44 -24.02
C SER A 180 22.71 21.42 -22.49
N GLY A 181 23.85 21.38 -21.82
CA GLY A 181 23.91 21.29 -20.35
C GLY A 181 23.68 19.90 -19.78
N SER A 182 23.63 18.86 -20.63
CA SER A 182 23.49 17.49 -20.15
C SER A 182 24.69 17.02 -19.33
N PHE A 183 24.41 16.22 -18.32
CA PHE A 183 25.40 15.57 -17.48
C PHE A 183 24.99 14.12 -17.23
N ALA A 184 25.95 13.29 -16.81
CA ALA A 184 25.71 11.96 -16.31
C ALA A 184 25.86 11.94 -14.80
N PHE A 185 25.15 11.05 -14.11
CA PHE A 185 25.36 10.84 -12.69
C PHE A 185 25.14 9.39 -12.30
N VAL A 186 25.68 9.00 -11.15
CA VAL A 186 25.45 7.68 -10.53
C VAL A 186 25.58 7.80 -9.01
N ASN A 187 24.69 7.11 -8.29
CA ASN A 187 24.69 7.08 -6.83
C ASN A 187 25.44 5.87 -6.27
N GLY A 188 25.32 4.73 -6.95
CA GLY A 188 26.04 3.52 -6.56
C GLY A 188 26.30 2.59 -7.73
N VAL A 189 27.40 1.83 -7.63
CA VAL A 189 27.82 0.84 -8.62
C VAL A 189 28.18 -0.45 -7.91
N GLU A 190 27.50 -1.54 -8.25
CA GLU A 190 27.86 -2.88 -7.82
C GLU A 190 28.43 -3.69 -8.99
N VAL A 191 29.55 -4.37 -8.78
CA VAL A 191 30.15 -5.33 -9.71
C VAL A 191 30.42 -6.61 -8.94
N ILE A 192 29.59 -7.63 -9.16
CA ILE A 192 29.56 -8.87 -8.36
C ILE A 192 29.83 -10.07 -9.28
N PRO A 193 30.86 -10.88 -9.01
CA PRO A 193 31.05 -12.15 -9.71
C PRO A 193 29.89 -13.11 -9.43
N MET A 194 29.32 -13.70 -10.49
CA MET A 194 28.20 -14.63 -10.38
C MET A 194 28.47 -15.95 -11.12
N PRO A 195 27.85 -17.07 -10.69
CA PRO A 195 27.81 -18.27 -11.50
C PRO A 195 27.04 -18.01 -12.79
N ASP A 196 27.32 -18.81 -13.82
CA ASP A 196 26.55 -18.77 -15.05
C ASP A 196 25.22 -19.51 -14.84
N ILE A 197 24.14 -18.74 -14.67
CA ILE A 197 22.79 -19.27 -14.37
C ILE A 197 21.93 -19.39 -15.62
N PHE A 198 22.43 -19.01 -16.79
CA PHE A 198 21.67 -18.99 -18.04
C PHE A 198 21.93 -20.26 -18.86
N LYS A 199 20.85 -20.77 -19.47
CA LYS A 199 20.87 -21.92 -20.37
C LYS A 199 20.16 -21.52 -21.67
N ALA A 200 20.26 -22.36 -22.70
CA ALA A 200 19.46 -22.16 -23.91
C ALA A 200 17.96 -22.18 -23.57
N ALA A 201 17.20 -21.27 -24.21
CA ALA A 201 15.77 -21.11 -23.99
C ALA A 201 15.00 -21.40 -25.29
N HIS A 202 13.83 -22.03 -25.20
CA HIS A 202 13.01 -22.32 -26.38
C HIS A 202 12.32 -21.06 -26.91
N LEU A 203 12.40 -20.80 -28.21
CA LEU A 203 11.75 -19.65 -28.81
C LEU A 203 10.24 -19.92 -29.00
N VAL A 204 9.40 -19.13 -28.37
CA VAL A 204 7.94 -19.23 -28.47
C VAL A 204 7.48 -18.93 -29.91
N GLY A 205 6.53 -19.71 -30.40
CA GLY A 205 5.98 -19.59 -31.76
C GLY A 205 6.73 -20.41 -32.82
N PHE A 206 7.92 -20.93 -32.50
CA PHE A 206 8.73 -21.71 -33.44
C PHE A 206 9.07 -23.08 -32.85
N SER A 207 8.62 -24.15 -33.51
CA SER A 207 9.03 -25.51 -33.14
C SER A 207 10.54 -25.68 -33.32
N ASP A 208 11.20 -26.25 -32.30
CA ASP A 208 12.61 -26.66 -32.30
C ASP A 208 13.67 -25.56 -32.43
N GLN A 209 13.30 -24.28 -32.32
CA GLN A 209 14.28 -23.19 -32.23
C GLN A 209 14.66 -22.89 -30.77
N ILE A 210 15.97 -22.76 -30.53
CA ILE A 210 16.55 -22.40 -29.24
C ILE A 210 17.37 -21.12 -29.36
N VAL A 211 17.28 -20.27 -28.35
CA VAL A 211 18.07 -19.06 -28.19
C VAL A 211 19.17 -19.35 -27.18
N ASP A 212 20.43 -19.16 -27.57
CA ASP A 212 21.57 -19.33 -26.69
C ASP A 212 21.78 -18.10 -25.79
N VAL A 213 21.16 -18.15 -24.60
CA VAL A 213 21.23 -17.07 -23.60
C VAL A 213 22.61 -16.99 -22.94
N ARG A 214 23.34 -18.11 -22.88
CA ARG A 214 24.59 -18.22 -22.13
C ARG A 214 25.66 -17.27 -22.67
N ASN A 215 25.67 -17.09 -23.98
CA ASN A 215 26.60 -16.25 -24.72
C ASN A 215 26.07 -14.83 -24.99
N SER A 216 24.99 -14.42 -24.32
CA SER A 216 24.44 -13.07 -24.40
C SER A 216 24.63 -12.30 -23.09
N SER A 217 24.81 -11.00 -23.20
CA SER A 217 24.66 -10.09 -22.06
C SER A 217 23.17 -9.81 -21.86
N VAL A 218 22.72 -9.72 -20.62
CA VAL A 218 21.30 -9.55 -20.32
C VAL A 218 21.03 -8.41 -19.35
N GLN A 219 19.87 -7.79 -19.47
CA GLN A 219 19.32 -6.87 -18.48
C GLN A 219 18.18 -7.56 -17.72
N THR A 220 18.19 -7.53 -16.39
CA THR A 220 17.05 -7.97 -15.60
C THR A 220 15.96 -6.89 -15.66
N MET A 221 14.77 -7.27 -16.15
CA MET A 221 13.62 -6.38 -16.24
C MET A 221 12.70 -6.54 -15.03
N PHE A 222 12.36 -7.79 -14.70
CA PHE A 222 11.46 -8.12 -13.58
C PHE A 222 11.94 -9.37 -12.86
N ARG A 223 11.71 -9.43 -11.54
CA ARG A 223 12.02 -10.58 -10.68
C ARG A 223 10.98 -10.66 -9.56
N LEU A 224 10.12 -11.68 -9.62
CA LEU A 224 8.92 -11.80 -8.81
C LEU A 224 8.89 -13.07 -7.98
N ASN A 225 8.51 -12.92 -6.70
CA ASN A 225 8.07 -13.98 -5.81
C ASN A 225 6.54 -14.13 -5.92
N VAL A 226 6.08 -15.09 -6.72
CA VAL A 226 4.67 -15.18 -7.12
C VAL A 226 3.84 -15.79 -5.99
N GLY A 227 2.83 -15.04 -5.55
CA GLY A 227 1.97 -15.39 -4.42
C GLY A 227 2.65 -15.28 -3.06
N GLY A 228 3.87 -14.73 -3.02
CA GLY A 228 4.66 -14.53 -1.80
C GLY A 228 4.94 -13.06 -1.50
N GLN A 229 5.63 -12.81 -0.39
CA GLN A 229 6.00 -11.45 0.02
C GLN A 229 7.33 -11.01 -0.63
N HIS A 230 7.61 -9.71 -0.54
CA HIS A 230 8.90 -9.13 -0.90
C HIS A 230 10.06 -9.85 -0.19
N ILE A 231 11.12 -10.20 -0.95
CA ILE A 231 12.35 -10.79 -0.42
C ILE A 231 13.48 -9.78 -0.60
N PRO A 232 14.03 -9.21 0.50
CA PRO A 232 15.15 -8.29 0.42
C PRO A 232 16.43 -9.02 0.01
N ALA A 233 17.41 -8.27 -0.51
CA ALA A 233 18.68 -8.81 -0.99
C ALA A 233 19.44 -9.64 0.06
N SER A 234 19.29 -9.30 1.33
CA SER A 234 19.88 -10.01 2.48
C SER A 234 19.34 -11.45 2.66
N ASN A 235 18.12 -11.70 2.21
CA ASN A 235 17.44 -13.00 2.30
C ASN A 235 17.45 -13.78 0.98
N ASP A 236 18.20 -13.33 -0.03
CA ASP A 236 18.41 -14.08 -1.27
C ASP A 236 19.35 -15.27 -1.06
N SER A 237 19.41 -16.16 -2.04
CA SER A 237 20.26 -17.35 -2.06
C SER A 237 21.74 -17.05 -2.38
N GLY A 238 22.30 -16.00 -1.76
CA GLY A 238 23.71 -15.62 -1.84
C GLY A 238 24.10 -14.73 -3.02
N LEU A 239 23.14 -14.29 -3.84
CA LEU A 239 23.36 -13.46 -5.04
C LEU A 239 22.87 -12.01 -4.86
N THR A 240 22.43 -11.67 -3.64
CA THR A 240 21.94 -10.35 -3.21
C THR A 240 20.87 -9.75 -4.13
N ARG A 241 20.01 -10.59 -4.72
CA ARG A 241 18.91 -10.15 -5.58
C ARG A 241 17.66 -9.84 -4.75
N THR A 242 16.90 -8.84 -5.18
CA THR A 242 15.59 -8.53 -4.60
C THR A 242 14.48 -9.20 -5.39
N TRP A 243 13.52 -9.83 -4.72
CA TRP A 243 12.32 -10.41 -5.35
C TRP A 243 11.08 -9.66 -4.89
N TYR A 244 10.23 -9.25 -5.84
CA TYR A 244 9.04 -8.43 -5.56
C TYR A 244 7.75 -9.27 -5.59
N ASP A 245 6.70 -8.78 -4.92
CA ASP A 245 5.35 -9.35 -5.05
C ASP A 245 4.87 -9.23 -6.51
N ASP A 246 4.15 -10.26 -6.98
CA ASP A 246 3.63 -10.34 -8.34
C ASP A 246 2.30 -9.58 -8.54
N SER A 247 1.59 -9.28 -7.44
CA SER A 247 0.24 -8.70 -7.46
C SER A 247 0.10 -7.41 -8.30
N PRO A 248 1.07 -6.48 -8.34
CA PRO A 248 0.98 -5.28 -9.19
C PRO A 248 0.96 -5.55 -10.70
N TYR A 249 1.37 -6.74 -11.12
CA TYR A 249 1.50 -7.11 -12.53
C TYR A 249 0.31 -7.93 -13.04
N LEU A 250 -0.63 -8.30 -12.17
CA LEU A 250 -1.81 -9.09 -12.55
C LEU A 250 -2.77 -8.24 -13.40
N PHE A 251 -3.24 -8.84 -14.50
CA PHE A 251 -4.19 -8.22 -15.40
C PHE A 251 -5.60 -8.78 -15.22
N GLY A 252 -6.58 -7.87 -15.19
CA GLY A 252 -8.01 -8.21 -15.09
C GLY A 252 -8.50 -8.45 -13.65
N ALA A 253 -9.76 -8.87 -13.53
CA ALA A 253 -10.45 -9.06 -12.25
C ALA A 253 -10.21 -10.44 -11.61
N ALA A 254 -9.47 -11.34 -12.28
CA ALA A 254 -9.29 -12.73 -11.86
C ALA A 254 -7.86 -12.98 -11.36
N PHE A 255 -7.60 -12.59 -10.12
CA PHE A 255 -6.27 -12.60 -9.47
C PHE A 255 -5.88 -13.96 -8.87
N GLY A 256 -6.71 -14.99 -9.03
CA GLY A 256 -6.47 -16.33 -8.50
C GLY A 256 -6.45 -16.38 -6.98
N VAL A 257 -5.73 -17.37 -6.43
CA VAL A 257 -5.52 -17.56 -4.99
C VAL A 257 -4.04 -17.78 -4.69
N THR A 258 -3.58 -17.28 -3.55
CA THR A 258 -2.21 -17.51 -3.08
C THR A 258 -2.20 -18.54 -1.95
N TYR A 259 -1.11 -19.29 -1.84
CA TYR A 259 -0.90 -20.22 -0.72
C TYR A 259 0.58 -20.45 -0.47
N GLU A 260 0.85 -20.89 0.75
CA GLU A 260 2.19 -21.19 1.25
C GLU A 260 2.33 -22.70 1.52
N ALA A 261 3.57 -23.19 1.47
CA ALA A 261 3.93 -24.54 1.85
C ALA A 261 3.51 -24.84 3.30
N SER A 262 2.88 -25.99 3.52
CA SER A 262 2.55 -26.43 4.88
C SER A 262 3.82 -26.59 5.73
N LYS A 263 3.74 -26.36 7.04
CA LYS A 263 4.89 -26.55 7.96
C LYS A 263 5.52 -27.95 7.93
N ASN A 264 4.78 -28.95 7.44
CA ASN A 264 5.23 -30.34 7.34
C ASN A 264 5.85 -30.67 5.97
N LEU A 265 5.82 -29.74 5.00
CA LEU A 265 6.43 -29.93 3.70
C LEU A 265 7.87 -29.44 3.72
N THR A 266 8.82 -30.34 3.48
CA THR A 266 10.22 -29.96 3.27
C THR A 266 10.47 -29.73 1.79
N ILE A 267 10.87 -28.51 1.42
CA ILE A 267 11.29 -28.20 0.06
C ILE A 267 12.77 -28.56 -0.08
N GLN A 268 13.09 -29.35 -1.11
CA GLN A 268 14.44 -29.86 -1.33
C GLN A 268 14.88 -29.64 -2.78
N TYR A 269 15.98 -28.93 -2.97
CA TYR A 269 16.57 -28.73 -4.30
C TYR A 269 17.08 -30.06 -4.86
N PRO A 270 16.70 -30.43 -6.10
CA PRO A 270 17.23 -31.63 -6.72
C PRO A 270 18.71 -31.43 -7.12
N PRO A 271 19.52 -32.50 -7.26
CA PRO A 271 20.95 -32.37 -7.58
C PRO A 271 21.29 -31.56 -8.85
N GLY A 272 20.35 -31.44 -9.79
CA GLY A 272 20.51 -30.68 -11.04
C GLY A 272 20.10 -29.20 -10.96
N VAL A 273 19.53 -28.74 -9.85
CA VAL A 273 19.10 -27.35 -9.64
C VAL A 273 19.84 -26.79 -8.44
N GLN A 274 20.64 -25.75 -8.67
CA GLN A 274 21.45 -25.15 -7.61
C GLN A 274 20.60 -24.24 -6.74
N GLU A 275 20.88 -24.21 -5.44
CA GLU A 275 20.13 -23.40 -4.45
C GLU A 275 20.15 -21.91 -4.80
N TYR A 276 21.22 -21.44 -5.43
CA TYR A 276 21.37 -20.04 -5.83
C TYR A 276 20.47 -19.63 -7.01
N ILE A 277 19.76 -20.56 -7.67
CA ILE A 277 18.85 -20.22 -8.77
C ILE A 277 17.73 -19.28 -8.28
N ALA A 278 17.12 -19.58 -7.15
CA ALA A 278 16.16 -18.72 -6.45
C ALA A 278 16.07 -19.17 -4.99
N PRO A 279 15.82 -18.26 -4.03
CA PRO A 279 15.75 -18.60 -2.61
C PRO A 279 14.54 -19.50 -2.30
N LEU A 280 14.64 -20.24 -1.19
CA LEU A 280 13.60 -21.19 -0.76
C LEU A 280 12.22 -20.54 -0.66
N ASN A 281 12.19 -19.29 -0.20
CA ASN A 281 10.97 -18.50 -0.03
C ASN A 281 10.20 -18.26 -1.34
N VAL A 282 10.87 -18.31 -2.50
CA VAL A 282 10.19 -18.27 -3.81
C VAL A 282 9.43 -19.57 -4.04
N TYR A 283 10.06 -20.71 -3.74
CA TYR A 283 9.45 -22.01 -3.95
C TYR A 283 8.47 -22.42 -2.85
N SER A 284 8.41 -21.70 -1.72
CA SER A 284 7.47 -21.97 -0.63
C SER A 284 6.14 -21.26 -0.77
N THR A 285 6.02 -20.33 -1.72
CA THR A 285 4.76 -19.64 -2.03
C THR A 285 4.38 -19.88 -3.47
N ALA A 286 3.08 -19.77 -3.77
CA ALA A 286 2.58 -19.87 -5.13
C ALA A 286 1.27 -19.11 -5.30
N ARG A 287 0.96 -18.78 -6.55
CA ARG A 287 -0.38 -18.39 -7.00
C ARG A 287 -0.97 -19.49 -7.88
N SER A 288 -2.23 -19.86 -7.62
CA SER A 288 -3.05 -20.69 -8.52
C SER A 288 -4.34 -19.99 -8.91
N MET A 289 -5.17 -20.65 -9.72
CA MET A 289 -6.42 -20.07 -10.22
C MET A 289 -7.56 -20.18 -9.19
N GLY A 290 -7.52 -21.21 -8.34
CA GLY A 290 -8.48 -21.38 -7.24
C GLY A 290 -9.14 -22.74 -7.24
N PRO A 291 -10.03 -23.00 -6.27
CA PRO A 291 -10.58 -24.33 -6.02
C PRO A 291 -11.71 -24.74 -6.96
N THR A 292 -12.23 -23.84 -7.81
CA THR A 292 -13.46 -24.07 -8.59
C THR A 292 -13.13 -24.36 -10.06
N PRO A 293 -13.15 -25.63 -10.52
CA PRO A 293 -12.71 -26.00 -11.88
C PRO A 293 -13.47 -25.27 -12.99
N LYS A 294 -14.78 -25.09 -12.83
CA LYS A 294 -15.63 -24.39 -13.80
C LYS A 294 -15.24 -22.91 -13.95
N ILE A 295 -14.75 -22.27 -12.90
CA ILE A 295 -14.27 -20.88 -12.99
C ILE A 295 -12.93 -20.86 -13.70
N ASN A 296 -11.99 -21.72 -13.27
CA ASN A 296 -10.63 -21.77 -13.80
C ASN A 296 -10.58 -22.05 -15.31
N GLN A 297 -11.52 -22.84 -15.84
CA GLN A 297 -11.64 -23.10 -17.29
C GLN A 297 -12.14 -21.90 -18.11
N ASN A 298 -12.65 -20.83 -17.47
CA ASN A 298 -13.26 -19.69 -18.15
C ASN A 298 -12.40 -18.42 -18.11
N TYR A 299 -11.16 -18.49 -17.61
CA TYR A 299 -10.25 -17.35 -17.64
C TYR A 299 -8.79 -17.80 -17.71
N ASN A 300 -7.89 -16.86 -17.99
CA ASN A 300 -6.44 -17.06 -17.90
C ASN A 300 -5.89 -16.28 -16.72
N LEU A 301 -5.08 -16.92 -15.89
CA LEU A 301 -4.32 -16.21 -14.87
C LEU A 301 -3.18 -15.47 -15.57
N THR A 302 -3.25 -14.14 -15.60
CA THR A 302 -2.49 -13.30 -16.54
C THR A 302 -1.70 -12.22 -15.82
N TRP A 303 -0.44 -12.05 -16.22
CA TRP A 303 0.43 -10.93 -15.85
C TRP A 303 0.83 -10.13 -17.08
N VAL A 304 0.94 -8.80 -16.94
CA VAL A 304 1.33 -7.89 -18.02
C VAL A 304 2.52 -7.05 -17.57
N PHE A 305 3.54 -6.98 -18.43
CA PHE A 305 4.81 -6.33 -18.16
C PHE A 305 5.13 -5.31 -19.24
N GLN A 306 5.45 -4.08 -18.83
CA GLN A 306 5.96 -3.05 -19.74
C GLN A 306 7.44 -3.33 -20.05
N VAL A 307 7.76 -3.49 -21.33
CA VAL A 307 9.08 -3.89 -21.84
C VAL A 307 9.46 -3.03 -23.05
N ASP A 308 10.74 -3.03 -23.41
CA ASP A 308 11.21 -2.33 -24.59
C ASP A 308 10.95 -3.13 -25.88
N ALA A 309 10.36 -2.48 -26.87
CA ALA A 309 10.16 -3.06 -28.20
C ALA A 309 11.48 -3.43 -28.88
N ASN A 310 11.40 -4.34 -29.85
CA ASN A 310 12.50 -4.79 -30.71
C ASN A 310 13.64 -5.52 -29.99
N PHE A 311 13.32 -6.20 -28.90
CA PHE A 311 14.25 -7.07 -28.18
C PHE A 311 13.68 -8.48 -27.99
N THR A 312 14.60 -9.43 -27.82
CA THR A 312 14.27 -10.78 -27.36
C THR A 312 14.32 -10.83 -25.84
N TYR A 313 13.29 -11.39 -25.23
CA TYR A 313 13.16 -11.57 -23.80
C TYR A 313 13.22 -13.05 -23.44
N VAL A 314 13.91 -13.38 -22.36
CA VAL A 314 13.89 -14.68 -21.71
C VAL A 314 13.03 -14.58 -20.47
N VAL A 315 11.96 -15.38 -20.43
CA VAL A 315 11.05 -15.50 -19.30
C VAL A 315 11.34 -16.82 -18.61
N ARG A 316 11.84 -16.72 -17.38
CA ARG A 316 12.12 -17.85 -16.51
C ARG A 316 10.97 -18.04 -15.52
N PHE A 317 10.34 -19.20 -15.58
CA PHE A 317 9.28 -19.60 -14.67
C PHE A 317 9.84 -20.51 -13.59
N HIS A 318 9.50 -20.25 -12.34
CA HIS A 318 9.85 -21.07 -11.19
C HIS A 318 8.61 -21.82 -10.69
N PHE A 319 8.74 -23.13 -10.49
CA PHE A 319 7.67 -24.00 -10.03
C PHE A 319 8.12 -24.90 -8.88
N CYS A 320 7.21 -25.14 -7.95
CA CYS A 320 7.31 -26.14 -6.89
C CYS A 320 5.89 -26.53 -6.50
N GLU A 321 5.51 -27.80 -6.71
CA GLU A 321 4.18 -28.27 -6.29
C GLU A 321 4.15 -28.41 -4.76
N LEU A 322 3.21 -27.72 -4.12
CA LEU A 322 3.11 -27.61 -2.67
C LEU A 322 2.02 -28.48 -2.06
N GLN A 323 1.03 -28.89 -2.86
CA GLN A 323 -0.19 -29.55 -2.38
C GLN A 323 -0.30 -30.96 -2.94
N LEU A 324 -0.19 -31.09 -4.27
CA LEU A 324 -0.49 -32.31 -5.02
C LEU A 324 0.72 -33.26 -5.07
N THR A 325 0.48 -34.54 -5.37
CA THR A 325 1.51 -35.59 -5.20
C THR A 325 1.68 -36.51 -6.41
N LYS A 326 0.72 -36.54 -7.34
CA LYS A 326 0.74 -37.43 -8.50
C LYS A 326 0.76 -36.63 -9.80
N ILE A 327 1.32 -37.24 -10.84
CA ILE A 327 1.22 -36.74 -12.20
C ILE A 327 -0.25 -36.66 -12.64
N ASN A 328 -0.54 -35.79 -13.60
CA ASN A 328 -1.86 -35.52 -14.15
C ASN A 328 -2.91 -35.04 -13.13
N GLN A 329 -2.50 -34.61 -11.94
CA GLN A 329 -3.42 -33.97 -10.99
C GLN A 329 -3.67 -32.51 -11.36
N ARG A 330 -2.63 -31.77 -11.73
CA ARG A 330 -2.73 -30.37 -12.19
C ARG A 330 -1.92 -30.23 -13.46
N VAL A 331 -2.62 -29.94 -14.55
CA VAL A 331 -2.01 -29.79 -15.87
C VAL A 331 -2.53 -28.53 -16.51
N PHE A 332 -1.62 -27.66 -16.96
CA PHE A 332 -1.94 -26.34 -17.49
C PHE A 332 -1.08 -26.00 -18.71
N ASP A 333 -1.51 -25.03 -19.48
CA ASP A 333 -0.80 -24.49 -20.63
C ASP A 333 -0.23 -23.11 -20.26
N ILE A 334 0.96 -22.81 -20.77
CA ILE A 334 1.68 -21.55 -20.56
C ILE A 334 1.69 -20.78 -21.88
N PHE A 335 1.30 -19.51 -21.81
CA PHE A 335 1.28 -18.60 -22.96
C PHE A 335 2.17 -17.39 -22.71
N LEU A 336 2.91 -17.00 -23.74
CA LEU A 336 3.66 -15.75 -23.81
C LEU A 336 3.18 -14.98 -25.04
N ASN A 337 2.75 -13.73 -24.88
CA ASN A 337 2.17 -12.90 -25.95
C ASN A 337 1.11 -13.63 -26.77
N ASN A 338 0.17 -14.28 -26.07
CA ASN A 338 -0.92 -15.10 -26.64
C ASN A 338 -0.47 -16.28 -27.52
N GLN A 339 0.83 -16.62 -27.50
CA GLN A 339 1.38 -17.78 -28.16
C GLN A 339 1.71 -18.86 -27.13
N THR A 340 1.50 -20.12 -27.50
CA THR A 340 1.77 -21.23 -26.58
C THR A 340 3.27 -21.44 -26.40
N ALA A 341 3.75 -21.21 -25.18
CA ALA A 341 5.13 -21.47 -24.78
C ALA A 341 5.33 -22.94 -24.33
N GLN A 342 4.36 -23.47 -23.58
CA GLN A 342 4.37 -24.85 -23.10
C GLN A 342 2.96 -25.40 -23.09
N LYS A 343 2.76 -26.56 -23.73
CA LYS A 343 1.53 -27.35 -23.58
C LYS A 343 1.68 -28.35 -22.45
N SER A 344 0.59 -28.60 -21.75
CA SER A 344 0.44 -29.69 -20.78
C SER A 344 1.56 -29.70 -19.73
N ALA A 345 1.87 -28.53 -19.18
CA ALA A 345 2.75 -28.36 -18.05
C ALA A 345 2.22 -29.13 -16.83
N ASP A 346 3.06 -30.02 -16.29
CA ASP A 346 2.79 -30.81 -15.08
C ASP A 346 4.03 -30.74 -14.19
N VAL A 347 3.90 -30.03 -13.06
CA VAL A 347 5.02 -29.80 -12.14
C VAL A 347 5.48 -31.09 -11.49
N ILE A 348 4.58 -31.99 -11.11
CA ILE A 348 4.97 -33.31 -10.57
C ILE A 348 5.62 -34.16 -11.66
N GLY A 349 5.10 -34.08 -12.89
CA GLY A 349 5.71 -34.73 -14.06
C GLY A 349 7.15 -34.28 -14.32
N TRP A 350 7.48 -33.02 -14.06
CA TRP A 350 8.84 -32.50 -14.20
C TRP A 350 9.73 -32.76 -12.99
N ALA A 351 9.21 -32.54 -11.79
CA ALA A 351 9.97 -32.55 -10.56
C ALA A 351 10.11 -33.96 -9.95
N GLY A 352 9.25 -34.89 -10.35
CA GLY A 352 9.19 -36.26 -9.84
C GLY A 352 8.43 -36.41 -8.51
N SER A 353 8.36 -35.36 -7.69
CA SER A 353 7.61 -35.36 -6.44
C SER A 353 7.23 -33.95 -5.96
N ARG A 354 6.30 -33.90 -5.00
CA ARG A 354 5.91 -32.67 -4.28
C ARG A 354 7.10 -32.06 -3.52
N GLY A 355 7.19 -30.74 -3.45
CA GLY A 355 8.24 -30.03 -2.71
C GLY A 355 9.62 -30.00 -3.40
N VAL A 356 9.70 -30.35 -4.68
CA VAL A 356 10.94 -30.32 -5.45
C VAL A 356 10.90 -29.15 -6.46
N PRO A 357 11.77 -28.14 -6.29
CA PRO A 357 11.85 -27.01 -7.21
C PRO A 357 12.28 -27.37 -8.63
N VAL A 358 11.63 -26.76 -9.63
CA VAL A 358 12.02 -26.79 -11.04
C VAL A 358 11.85 -25.41 -11.66
N TYR A 359 12.60 -25.13 -12.73
CA TYR A 359 12.43 -23.89 -13.50
C TYR A 359 12.49 -24.18 -15.01
N LYS A 360 11.89 -23.29 -15.80
CA LYS A 360 11.82 -23.39 -17.26
C LYS A 360 12.05 -22.01 -17.89
N ASP A 361 12.88 -21.97 -18.92
CA ASP A 361 13.21 -20.75 -19.65
C ASP A 361 12.59 -20.79 -21.05
N PHE A 362 11.86 -19.73 -21.39
CA PHE A 362 11.29 -19.52 -22.72
C PHE A 362 11.75 -18.16 -23.27
N ALA A 363 12.09 -18.11 -24.54
CA ALA A 363 12.45 -16.88 -25.24
C ALA A 363 11.28 -16.39 -26.08
N THR A 364 11.05 -15.08 -26.13
CA THR A 364 10.05 -14.47 -27.02
C THR A 364 10.58 -13.16 -27.56
N TYR A 365 10.31 -12.86 -28.82
CA TYR A 365 10.62 -11.57 -29.42
C TYR A 365 9.42 -10.63 -29.29
N VAL A 366 9.65 -9.40 -28.87
CA VAL A 366 8.62 -8.36 -28.77
C VAL A 366 8.89 -7.34 -29.87
N SER A 367 7.97 -7.25 -30.84
CA SER A 367 8.05 -6.33 -31.99
C SER A 367 7.37 -5.00 -31.70
N ASP A 368 7.78 -3.92 -32.36
CA ASP A 368 7.21 -2.56 -32.30
C ASP A 368 5.78 -2.36 -32.88
N GLY A 369 4.98 -3.43 -32.98
CA GLY A 369 3.59 -3.37 -33.42
C GLY A 369 2.62 -2.79 -32.38
N TYR A 370 1.31 -2.87 -32.63
CA TYR A 370 0.29 -2.53 -31.63
C TYR A 370 0.46 -3.42 -30.39
N GLY A 371 0.72 -2.81 -29.21
CA GLY A 371 1.10 -3.51 -27.97
C GLY A 371 2.57 -3.94 -27.89
N GLY A 372 3.44 -3.35 -28.73
CA GLY A 372 4.86 -3.69 -28.85
C GLY A 372 5.75 -3.29 -27.68
N ASP A 373 5.19 -2.67 -26.66
CA ASP A 373 5.79 -2.33 -25.38
C ASP A 373 5.29 -3.25 -24.24
N GLU A 374 4.51 -4.28 -24.54
CA GLU A 374 3.97 -5.19 -23.54
C GLU A 374 4.42 -6.64 -23.74
N LEU A 375 4.64 -7.31 -22.61
CA LEU A 375 4.85 -8.75 -22.52
C LEU A 375 3.75 -9.36 -21.64
N TRP A 376 2.92 -10.20 -22.27
CA TRP A 376 1.81 -10.90 -21.64
C TRP A 376 2.25 -12.31 -21.24
N VAL A 377 2.05 -12.67 -19.97
CA VAL A 377 2.28 -14.01 -19.44
C VAL A 377 0.96 -14.55 -18.95
N ALA A 378 0.52 -15.70 -19.47
CA ALA A 378 -0.78 -16.27 -19.09
C ALA A 378 -0.69 -17.77 -18.83
N LEU A 379 -1.48 -18.25 -17.88
CA LEU A 379 -1.64 -19.67 -17.53
C LEU A 379 -3.12 -20.07 -17.62
N HIS A 380 -3.38 -21.27 -18.15
CA HIS A 380 -4.74 -21.81 -18.29
C HIS A 380 -4.76 -23.33 -18.08
N PRO A 381 -5.76 -23.93 -17.42
CA PRO A 381 -5.82 -25.39 -17.26
C PRO A 381 -5.92 -26.11 -18.61
N SER A 382 -5.19 -27.20 -18.79
CA SER A 382 -5.14 -27.93 -20.05
C SER A 382 -6.34 -28.88 -20.15
N VAL A 383 -7.42 -28.41 -20.77
CA VAL A 383 -8.70 -29.14 -20.79
C VAL A 383 -8.62 -30.47 -21.55
N SER A 384 -7.78 -30.54 -22.58
CA SER A 384 -7.56 -31.72 -23.41
C SER A 384 -6.96 -32.90 -22.65
N MET A 385 -6.14 -32.62 -21.62
CA MET A 385 -5.45 -33.64 -20.82
C MET A 385 -6.34 -34.31 -19.77
N LYS A 386 -7.52 -33.73 -19.50
CA LYS A 386 -8.47 -34.19 -18.48
C LYS A 386 -7.78 -34.49 -17.12
N PRO A 387 -7.07 -33.51 -16.54
CA PRO A 387 -6.43 -33.68 -15.24
C PRO A 387 -7.47 -33.81 -14.11
N GLU A 388 -7.03 -34.28 -12.94
CA GLU A 388 -7.89 -34.37 -11.75
C GLU A 388 -8.44 -32.99 -11.32
N TYR A 389 -7.58 -31.97 -11.38
CA TYR A 389 -7.88 -30.58 -11.06
C TYR A 389 -7.56 -29.67 -12.24
N TYR A 390 -8.56 -28.90 -12.66
CA TYR A 390 -8.38 -27.84 -13.67
C TYR A 390 -7.90 -26.58 -12.97
N ASP A 391 -6.59 -26.49 -12.78
CA ASP A 391 -5.91 -25.38 -12.11
C ASP A 391 -4.53 -25.16 -12.75
N ALA A 392 -3.91 -24.02 -12.48
CA ALA A 392 -2.53 -23.70 -12.86
C ALA A 392 -1.73 -23.26 -11.63
N ILE A 393 -0.40 -23.24 -11.70
CA ILE A 393 0.44 -22.83 -10.57
C ILE A 393 1.66 -22.07 -11.06
N LEU A 394 2.08 -21.05 -10.31
CA LEU A 394 3.36 -20.38 -10.49
C LEU A 394 3.92 -19.94 -9.13
N ASN A 395 5.23 -20.15 -8.91
CA ASN A 395 5.91 -19.82 -7.66
C ASN A 395 6.83 -18.59 -7.79
N GLY A 396 7.39 -18.36 -8.97
CA GLY A 396 8.22 -17.19 -9.24
C GLY A 396 8.39 -16.92 -10.72
N LEU A 397 8.80 -15.70 -11.06
CA LEU A 397 8.98 -15.27 -12.45
C LEU A 397 10.16 -14.30 -12.57
N GLU A 398 11.07 -14.55 -13.50
CA GLU A 398 12.12 -13.60 -13.89
C GLU A 398 12.04 -13.29 -15.39
N ILE A 399 12.21 -12.02 -15.76
CA ILE A 399 12.19 -11.58 -17.15
C ILE A 399 13.51 -10.86 -17.44
N PHE A 400 14.22 -11.34 -18.47
CA PHE A 400 15.52 -10.83 -18.89
C PHE A 400 15.47 -10.37 -20.34
N LYS A 401 15.97 -9.16 -20.62
CA LYS A 401 16.18 -8.69 -21.98
C LYS A 401 17.55 -9.13 -22.48
N LEU A 402 17.63 -9.69 -23.69
CA LEU A 402 18.88 -10.03 -24.36
C LEU A 402 19.44 -8.83 -25.13
N ASN A 403 20.77 -8.73 -25.20
CA ASN A 403 21.40 -7.75 -26.07
C ASN A 403 21.11 -8.07 -27.54
N ASP A 404 20.98 -7.03 -28.36
CA ASP A 404 20.87 -7.19 -29.80
C ASP A 404 22.22 -7.56 -30.44
N THR A 405 22.23 -7.74 -31.76
CA THR A 405 23.41 -8.11 -32.55
C THR A 405 24.52 -7.05 -32.53
N SER A 406 24.22 -5.81 -32.13
CA SER A 406 25.19 -4.73 -31.95
C SER A 406 25.75 -4.66 -30.52
N GLY A 407 25.30 -5.52 -29.61
CA GLY A 407 25.68 -5.48 -28.20
C GLY A 407 24.91 -4.43 -27.39
N ASN A 408 23.79 -3.92 -27.91
CA ASN A 408 22.97 -2.92 -27.23
C ASN A 408 21.86 -3.57 -26.38
N LEU A 409 21.67 -3.01 -25.18
CA LEU A 409 20.61 -3.34 -24.22
C LEU A 409 19.73 -2.12 -23.90
N ALA A 410 20.10 -0.94 -24.41
CA ALA A 410 19.40 0.29 -24.11
C ALA A 410 18.03 0.33 -24.81
N GLY A 411 16.99 0.49 -23.98
CA GLY A 411 15.64 0.83 -24.42
C GLY A 411 15.43 2.34 -24.55
N LEU A 412 14.24 2.73 -24.96
CA LEU A 412 13.82 4.13 -24.99
C LEU A 412 13.41 4.57 -23.58
N ASN A 413 13.43 5.88 -23.32
CA ASN A 413 12.78 6.37 -22.10
C ASN A 413 11.27 6.19 -22.26
N PRO A 414 10.56 5.70 -21.22
CA PRO A 414 9.11 5.55 -21.27
C PRO A 414 8.46 6.92 -21.41
N THR A 415 7.35 6.97 -22.15
CA THR A 415 6.52 8.17 -22.19
C THR A 415 5.69 8.25 -20.92
N PRO A 416 5.79 9.33 -20.12
CA PRO A 416 4.88 9.55 -19.01
C PRO A 416 3.44 9.56 -19.52
N SER A 417 2.50 8.96 -18.78
CA SER A 417 1.09 8.92 -19.16
C SER A 417 0.54 10.33 -19.40
N ASP A 418 -0.35 10.49 -20.39
CA ASP A 418 -1.02 11.76 -20.69
C ASP A 418 -1.70 12.37 -19.45
N MET A 419 -2.27 11.52 -18.59
CA MET A 419 -2.86 11.91 -17.30
C MET A 419 -1.85 12.55 -16.34
N LEU A 420 -0.60 12.10 -16.38
CA LEU A 420 0.49 12.61 -15.54
C LEU A 420 1.09 13.91 -16.13
N LEU A 421 1.09 14.05 -17.46
CA LEU A 421 1.44 15.31 -18.13
C LEU A 421 0.39 16.39 -17.88
N GLU A 422 -0.90 16.03 -17.86
CA GLU A 422 -2.02 16.92 -17.52
C GLU A 422 -1.97 17.36 -16.05
N ALA A 423 -1.70 16.45 -15.12
CA ALA A 423 -1.57 16.77 -13.68
C ALA A 423 -0.43 17.78 -13.38
N GLU A 424 0.65 17.75 -14.15
CA GLU A 424 1.75 18.72 -14.01
C GLU A 424 1.49 20.05 -14.71
N ALA A 425 0.72 20.05 -15.80
CA ALA A 425 0.30 21.29 -16.46
C ALA A 425 -0.55 22.16 -15.53
N VAL A 426 -1.34 21.53 -14.65
CA VAL A 426 -2.15 22.22 -13.62
C VAL A 426 -1.29 22.81 -12.49
N ASN A 427 -0.10 22.26 -12.23
CA ASN A 427 0.81 22.71 -11.17
C ASN A 427 1.81 23.82 -11.59
N LYS A 428 1.88 24.19 -12.88
CA LYS A 428 2.66 25.35 -13.34
C LYS A 428 1.80 26.63 -13.33
N PHE A 429 1.48 27.13 -12.14
CA PHE A 429 1.05 28.52 -12.00
C PHE A 429 2.25 29.47 -12.20
N SER A 430 2.01 30.53 -12.97
CA SER A 430 2.95 31.55 -13.45
C SER A 430 3.84 32.18 -12.37
N PRO A 431 5.05 32.66 -12.73
CA PRO A 431 5.93 33.35 -11.78
C PRO A 431 5.26 34.66 -11.32
N SER A 432 5.09 34.83 -10.02
CA SER A 432 4.59 36.09 -9.46
C SER A 432 5.55 37.23 -9.78
N GLU A 433 5.02 38.29 -10.40
CA GLU A 433 5.76 39.50 -10.71
C GLU A 433 6.51 40.06 -9.49
N SER A 434 7.74 40.51 -9.75
CA SER A 434 8.58 41.20 -8.79
C SER A 434 7.95 42.52 -8.35
N TYR A 435 7.54 42.63 -7.09
CA TYR A 435 7.31 43.94 -6.48
C TYR A 435 8.63 44.48 -5.92
N ARG A 436 9.20 45.46 -6.63
CA ARG A 436 10.30 46.29 -6.13
C ARG A 436 9.83 47.07 -4.89
N ARG A 437 10.49 46.89 -3.74
CA ARG A 437 10.54 47.92 -2.69
C ARG A 437 11.99 48.15 -2.26
N GLY A 438 12.39 49.41 -2.33
CA GLY A 438 13.77 49.86 -2.27
C GLY A 438 14.45 49.71 -0.91
N ARG A 439 15.78 49.72 -0.98
CA ARG A 439 16.71 49.85 0.15
C ARG A 439 16.37 51.06 1.02
N VAL A 440 16.16 50.83 2.31
CA VAL A 440 16.51 51.78 3.37
C VAL A 440 17.52 51.07 4.28
N ILE A 441 18.71 51.65 4.35
CA ILE A 441 19.83 51.25 5.20
C ILE A 441 19.66 51.98 6.54
N GLY A 442 19.78 51.26 7.67
CA GLY A 442 19.88 51.90 8.98
C GLY A 442 19.72 50.99 10.21
N SER A 443 20.86 50.48 10.70
CA SER A 443 21.24 50.29 12.13
C SER A 443 20.44 49.41 13.11
N VAL A 444 21.05 48.25 13.43
CA VAL A 444 21.33 47.57 14.72
C VAL A 444 20.60 48.04 16.02
N VAL A 445 20.22 47.03 16.83
CA VAL A 445 20.04 46.98 18.32
C VAL A 445 18.60 47.11 18.86
N LEU A 446 17.98 45.97 19.25
CA LEU A 446 17.24 45.70 20.50
C LEU A 446 16.18 44.60 20.31
N GLY A 447 16.29 43.50 21.06
CA GLY A 447 15.25 42.45 21.06
C GLY A 447 15.60 41.10 21.70
N VAL A 448 16.66 40.98 22.50
CA VAL A 448 17.02 39.75 23.26
C VAL A 448 16.24 39.66 24.60
N GLY A 449 15.18 40.45 24.79
CA GLY A 449 14.47 40.55 26.07
C GLY A 449 13.34 39.54 26.31
N GLY A 450 12.79 38.92 25.27
CA GLY A 450 11.57 38.09 25.42
C GLY A 450 11.81 36.65 25.86
N ALA A 451 12.92 36.04 25.41
CA ALA A 451 13.15 34.61 25.61
C ALA A 451 13.82 34.25 26.95
N SER A 452 14.51 35.20 27.58
CA SER A 452 15.25 34.99 28.84
C SER A 452 14.37 35.11 30.08
N ILE A 453 13.25 35.85 30.01
CA ILE A 453 12.32 36.02 31.15
C ILE A 453 11.46 34.75 31.35
N ILE A 454 11.07 34.07 30.27
CA ILE A 454 10.25 32.85 30.36
C ILE A 454 11.04 31.69 30.97
N VAL A 455 12.32 31.55 30.63
CA VAL A 455 13.18 30.49 31.19
C VAL A 455 13.51 30.76 32.66
N ALA A 456 13.69 32.02 33.07
CA ALA A 456 13.94 32.37 34.47
C ALA A 456 12.73 32.11 35.39
N ILE A 457 11.51 32.34 34.91
CA ILE A 457 10.28 32.07 35.67
C ILE A 457 10.06 30.55 35.83
N CYS A 458 10.34 29.76 34.78
CA CYS A 458 10.25 28.30 34.86
C CYS A 458 11.27 27.69 35.83
N ILE A 459 12.47 28.26 35.94
CA ILE A 459 13.50 27.79 36.88
C ILE A 459 13.17 28.23 38.33
N PHE A 460 12.64 29.44 38.52
CA PHE A 460 12.24 29.95 39.84
C PHE A 460 11.06 29.16 40.44
N LEU A 461 10.08 28.76 39.63
CA LEU A 461 8.95 27.93 40.08
C LEU A 461 9.35 26.48 40.35
N TYR A 462 10.40 25.96 39.69
CA TYR A 462 10.88 24.61 39.89
C TYR A 462 11.81 24.48 41.12
N GLN A 463 12.53 25.54 41.49
CA GLN A 463 13.42 25.54 42.66
C GLN A 463 12.70 25.80 43.99
N ASN A 464 11.48 26.34 43.98
CA ASN A 464 10.78 26.73 45.21
C ASN A 464 9.91 25.62 45.84
N ASN A 465 9.95 24.39 45.32
CA ASN A 465 9.12 23.29 45.83
C ASN A 465 9.89 22.03 46.22
N LYS A 466 11.11 22.20 46.77
CA LYS A 466 11.84 21.11 47.42
C LYS A 466 12.83 21.62 48.46
N GLY A 467 12.48 21.48 49.74
CA GLY A 467 13.48 21.36 50.80
C GLY A 467 13.07 21.84 52.20
N ASN A 468 12.86 20.84 53.07
CA ASN A 468 13.27 20.81 54.49
C ASN A 468 12.43 21.54 55.55
N ALA A 469 12.28 21.04 56.78
CA ALA A 469 12.63 19.76 57.41
C ALA A 469 12.04 19.73 58.85
N ASP A 470 11.91 18.51 59.38
CA ASP A 470 12.08 18.08 60.79
C ASP A 470 11.16 18.54 61.93
N GLY A 471 10.69 17.54 62.71
CA GLY A 471 10.20 17.69 64.09
C GLY A 471 9.35 16.53 64.63
N LYS A 472 9.94 15.67 65.49
CA LYS A 472 9.39 14.53 66.29
C LYS A 472 8.19 14.93 67.20
N GLU A 473 7.32 14.10 67.82
CA GLU A 473 7.42 12.72 68.36
C GLU A 473 6.05 12.13 68.85
N SER A 474 5.98 10.79 68.92
CA SER A 474 5.10 9.89 69.74
C SER A 474 3.60 9.70 69.35
N ARG A 475 2.95 8.52 69.40
CA ARG A 475 3.26 7.11 69.75
C ARG A 475 2.03 6.22 69.43
N LEU A 476 2.20 5.06 68.78
CA LEU A 476 1.58 3.72 68.97
C LEU A 476 1.84 2.92 67.67
N GLY A 477 2.25 1.66 67.56
CA GLY A 477 2.57 0.53 68.43
C GLY A 477 2.71 -0.69 67.50
N ASN A 478 3.86 -1.37 67.55
CA ASN A 478 4.29 -2.53 66.73
C ASN A 478 3.27 -3.67 66.56
N TRP A 479 3.36 -4.43 65.45
CA TRP A 479 3.93 -5.81 65.44
C TRP A 479 4.13 -6.39 64.02
N LEU A 480 5.23 -7.12 63.83
CA LEU A 480 5.54 -8.07 62.74
C LEU A 480 5.43 -9.50 63.34
N PRO A 481 5.21 -10.63 62.59
CA PRO A 481 6.32 -11.27 61.83
C PRO A 481 6.02 -12.19 60.60
N LEU A 482 7.04 -12.28 59.71
CA LEU A 482 7.68 -13.46 59.05
C LEU A 482 7.06 -14.33 57.90
N TYR A 483 7.81 -14.32 56.76
CA TYR A 483 8.47 -15.40 55.95
C TYR A 483 7.77 -16.44 55.01
N ASN A 484 8.35 -16.49 53.79
CA ASN A 484 8.62 -17.59 52.80
C ASN A 484 7.50 -18.43 52.12
N SER A 485 7.51 -18.47 50.78
CA SER A 485 7.90 -19.65 49.96
C SER A 485 7.87 -19.36 48.44
N SER A 486 8.81 -19.95 47.72
CA SER A 486 9.03 -19.97 46.27
C SER A 486 8.18 -21.01 45.51
N THR A 487 7.80 -20.74 44.25
CA THR A 487 7.72 -21.73 43.16
C THR A 487 7.83 -21.06 41.78
N ASN A 488 8.68 -21.63 40.92
CA ASN A 488 8.87 -21.31 39.50
C ASN A 488 7.73 -21.87 38.62
N THR A 489 7.30 -21.15 37.59
CA THR A 489 6.85 -21.73 36.31
C THR A 489 7.06 -20.78 35.11
N THR A 490 8.05 -21.14 34.30
CA THR A 490 8.20 -21.03 32.82
C THR A 490 7.58 -19.87 32.03
N LYS A 491 8.48 -19.15 31.36
CA LYS A 491 8.27 -18.26 30.21
C LYS A 491 7.50 -18.93 29.07
N SER A 492 6.53 -18.20 28.51
CA SER A 492 6.10 -18.27 27.11
C SER A 492 6.20 -16.85 26.55
N GLY A 493 6.99 -16.69 25.49
CA GLY A 493 7.27 -15.39 24.88
C GLY A 493 6.05 -14.90 24.09
N LYS A 494 5.38 -13.88 24.63
CA LYS A 494 4.44 -13.04 23.89
C LYS A 494 5.17 -11.83 23.33
N SER A 495 4.76 -11.46 22.12
CA SER A 495 5.19 -10.30 21.35
C SER A 495 5.16 -9.01 22.16
N THR A 496 6.28 -8.28 22.12
CA THR A 496 6.52 -7.00 22.78
C THR A 496 5.70 -5.83 22.20
N THR A 497 4.83 -6.08 21.23
CA THR A 497 4.00 -5.06 20.56
C THR A 497 2.69 -4.76 21.29
N SER A 498 2.16 -5.70 22.10
CA SER A 498 0.87 -5.54 22.80
C SER A 498 0.91 -4.55 23.97
N SER A 499 2.03 -4.50 24.70
CA SER A 499 2.14 -3.67 25.92
C SER A 499 2.32 -2.16 25.69
N GLN A 500 2.61 -1.73 24.45
CA GLN A 500 2.76 -0.30 24.14
C GLN A 500 1.40 0.37 23.85
N LEU A 501 0.43 -0.39 23.37
CA LEU A 501 -0.82 0.18 22.90
C LEU A 501 -1.85 0.36 24.01
N SER A 502 -1.85 -0.56 24.98
CA SER A 502 -2.65 -0.44 26.22
C SER A 502 -2.38 0.88 26.96
N ASN A 503 -1.16 1.43 26.89
CA ASN A 503 -0.79 2.65 27.62
C ASN A 503 -1.30 3.95 26.98
N LEU A 504 -1.52 3.99 25.66
CA LEU A 504 -2.05 5.17 24.97
C LEU A 504 -3.60 5.20 25.02
N ALA A 505 -4.24 4.03 24.96
CA ALA A 505 -5.69 3.88 25.04
C ALA A 505 -6.25 4.01 26.48
N ALA A 506 -5.44 3.67 27.50
CA ALA A 506 -5.82 3.74 28.91
C ALA A 506 -6.21 5.14 29.43
N GLY A 507 -5.90 6.21 28.67
CA GLY A 507 -6.28 7.59 29.02
C GLY A 507 -7.61 8.09 28.42
N LEU A 508 -8.19 7.39 27.43
CA LEU A 508 -9.30 7.91 26.61
C LEU A 508 -10.56 7.02 26.58
N CYS A 509 -10.43 5.74 26.93
CA CYS A 509 -11.52 4.75 26.95
C CYS A 509 -11.47 3.91 28.23
N ARG A 510 -12.62 3.38 28.68
CA ARG A 510 -12.68 2.53 29.88
C ARG A 510 -12.09 1.14 29.61
N HIS A 511 -11.29 0.64 30.55
CA HIS A 511 -10.90 -0.76 30.60
C HIS A 511 -11.91 -1.55 31.42
N PHE A 512 -12.56 -2.52 30.79
CA PHE A 512 -13.49 -3.44 31.44
C PHE A 512 -12.74 -4.72 31.83
N SER A 513 -13.05 -5.27 33.01
CA SER A 513 -12.59 -6.62 33.35
C SER A 513 -13.45 -7.67 32.64
N LEU A 514 -12.88 -8.85 32.37
CA LEU A 514 -13.63 -9.94 31.76
C LEU A 514 -14.79 -10.41 32.65
N GLU A 515 -14.64 -10.30 33.97
CA GLU A 515 -15.72 -10.61 34.93
C GLU A 515 -16.89 -9.63 34.78
N GLU A 516 -16.62 -8.34 34.60
CA GLU A 516 -17.64 -7.33 34.37
C GLU A 516 -18.40 -7.58 33.06
N ILE A 517 -17.68 -7.89 31.98
CA ILE A 517 -18.30 -8.24 30.69
C ILE A 517 -19.15 -9.51 30.79
N LYS A 518 -18.68 -10.53 31.50
CA LYS A 518 -19.45 -11.76 31.73
C LYS A 518 -20.71 -11.48 32.53
N ASN A 519 -20.64 -10.69 33.59
CA ASN A 519 -21.82 -10.31 34.36
C ASN A 519 -22.82 -9.54 33.51
N GLY A 520 -22.34 -8.59 32.69
CA GLY A 520 -23.20 -7.78 31.82
C GLY A 520 -23.83 -8.53 30.64
N THR A 521 -23.28 -9.68 30.24
CA THR A 521 -23.76 -10.51 29.10
C THR A 521 -24.40 -11.83 29.53
N ASN A 522 -24.62 -12.06 30.82
CA ASN A 522 -25.02 -13.36 31.36
C ASN A 522 -24.10 -14.51 30.90
N ASN A 523 -22.78 -14.28 31.01
CA ASN A 523 -21.72 -15.18 30.57
C ASN A 523 -21.76 -15.51 29.06
N PHE A 524 -21.92 -14.47 28.22
CA PHE A 524 -22.04 -14.58 26.77
C PHE A 524 -23.19 -15.51 26.33
N ASP A 525 -24.35 -15.35 26.94
CA ASP A 525 -25.54 -16.12 26.59
C ASP A 525 -25.88 -15.94 25.09
N GLU A 526 -26.08 -17.04 24.39
CA GLU A 526 -26.44 -17.03 22.96
C GLU A 526 -27.78 -16.31 22.71
N SER A 527 -28.67 -16.24 23.72
CA SER A 527 -29.92 -15.49 23.61
C SER A 527 -29.71 -13.97 23.52
N GLN A 528 -28.52 -13.47 23.88
CA GLN A 528 -28.18 -12.04 23.83
C GLN A 528 -27.45 -11.66 22.53
N VAL A 529 -27.25 -12.60 21.60
CA VAL A 529 -26.59 -12.31 20.33
C VAL A 529 -27.50 -11.45 19.46
N ILE A 530 -27.00 -10.27 19.09
CA ILE A 530 -27.68 -9.30 18.23
C ILE A 530 -27.04 -9.17 16.85
N GLY A 531 -25.87 -9.79 16.63
CA GLY A 531 -25.19 -9.78 15.34
C GLY A 531 -24.04 -10.78 15.27
N VAL A 532 -23.76 -11.28 14.07
CA VAL A 532 -22.64 -12.19 13.79
C VAL A 532 -21.94 -11.73 12.51
N GLY A 533 -20.63 -11.50 12.56
CA GLY A 533 -19.83 -11.01 11.43
C GLY A 533 -18.41 -11.57 11.41
N GLY A 534 -17.57 -11.06 10.51
CA GLY A 534 -16.18 -11.53 10.30
C GLY A 534 -15.27 -11.34 11.52
N PHE A 535 -15.53 -10.32 12.33
CA PHE A 535 -14.82 -10.07 13.59
C PHE A 535 -15.23 -11.05 14.70
N GLY A 536 -16.49 -11.48 14.73
CA GLY A 536 -17.06 -12.33 15.78
C GLY A 536 -18.53 -12.05 16.07
N LYS A 537 -18.96 -12.36 17.30
CA LYS A 537 -20.35 -12.17 17.75
C LYS A 537 -20.51 -10.85 18.50
N VAL A 538 -21.65 -10.20 18.31
CA VAL A 538 -22.07 -9.01 19.06
C VAL A 538 -23.19 -9.39 20.00
N PHE A 539 -22.99 -9.12 21.28
CA PHE A 539 -23.95 -9.39 22.35
C PHE A 539 -24.59 -8.09 22.84
N LYS A 540 -25.86 -8.14 23.18
CA LYS A 540 -26.48 -7.12 24.02
C LYS A 540 -26.03 -7.35 25.46
N GLY A 541 -25.62 -6.27 26.13
CA GLY A 541 -25.24 -6.32 27.53
C GLY A 541 -25.80 -5.16 28.33
N ILE A 542 -25.70 -5.28 29.65
CA ILE A 542 -26.03 -4.23 30.61
C ILE A 542 -24.82 -4.03 31.52
N ILE A 543 -24.27 -2.81 31.55
CA ILE A 543 -23.16 -2.43 32.41
C ILE A 543 -23.60 -1.32 33.39
N ASP A 544 -22.78 -1.06 34.42
CA ASP A 544 -22.99 0.00 35.41
C ASP A 544 -24.41 0.05 36.03
N GLY A 545 -25.04 -1.11 36.20
CA GLY A 545 -26.35 -1.21 36.86
C GLY A 545 -27.56 -0.76 36.02
N GLY A 546 -27.41 -0.54 34.71
CA GLY A 546 -28.57 -0.25 33.84
C GLY A 546 -28.28 0.22 32.41
N THR A 547 -27.03 0.52 32.07
CA THR A 547 -26.68 1.04 30.74
C THR A 547 -26.63 -0.08 29.71
N LYS A 548 -27.49 0.00 28.68
CA LYS A 548 -27.49 -0.96 27.57
C LYS A 548 -26.27 -0.73 26.67
N VAL A 549 -25.57 -1.81 26.33
CA VAL A 549 -24.38 -1.77 25.48
C VAL A 549 -24.38 -2.87 24.43
N ALA A 550 -23.65 -2.66 23.35
CA ALA A 550 -23.31 -3.67 22.37
C ALA A 550 -21.86 -4.14 22.59
N ILE A 551 -21.68 -5.44 22.82
CA ILE A 551 -20.40 -6.06 23.20
C ILE A 551 -19.94 -6.94 22.05
N LYS A 552 -18.97 -6.44 21.27
CA LYS A 552 -18.38 -7.11 20.10
C LYS A 552 -17.19 -7.94 20.56
N ARG A 553 -17.36 -9.26 20.61
CA ARG A 553 -16.32 -10.22 21.03
C ARG A 553 -15.61 -10.81 19.82
N SER A 554 -14.29 -10.67 19.78
CA SER A 554 -13.48 -11.21 18.68
C SER A 554 -13.47 -12.74 18.68
N ASN A 555 -13.30 -13.34 17.51
CA ASN A 555 -13.02 -14.77 17.40
C ASN A 555 -11.49 -15.03 17.55
N PRO A 556 -11.05 -15.79 18.58
CA PRO A 556 -9.62 -16.03 18.82
C PRO A 556 -8.88 -16.76 17.69
N SER A 557 -9.60 -17.41 16.75
CA SER A 557 -9.01 -18.12 15.62
C SER A 557 -8.80 -17.25 14.37
N SER A 558 -9.09 -15.95 14.42
CA SER A 558 -9.03 -15.03 13.27
C SER A 558 -7.86 -14.04 13.42
N GLU A 559 -6.82 -14.16 12.59
CA GLU A 559 -5.72 -13.18 12.53
C GLU A 559 -6.19 -11.78 12.07
N GLN A 560 -7.31 -11.72 11.33
CA GLN A 560 -7.97 -10.48 10.93
C GLN A 560 -8.56 -9.72 12.14
N GLY A 561 -9.08 -10.44 13.14
CA GLY A 561 -9.71 -9.85 14.33
C GLY A 561 -8.75 -9.06 15.21
N VAL A 562 -7.46 -9.43 15.25
CA VAL A 562 -6.45 -8.70 16.04
C VAL A 562 -6.21 -7.31 15.47
N ASN A 563 -6.04 -7.20 14.14
CA ASN A 563 -5.79 -5.91 13.49
C ASN A 563 -7.03 -5.00 13.54
N GLU A 564 -8.24 -5.55 13.34
CA GLU A 564 -9.48 -4.77 13.41
C GLU A 564 -9.75 -4.25 14.84
N PHE A 565 -9.49 -5.07 15.86
CA PHE A 565 -9.61 -4.67 17.27
C PHE A 565 -8.69 -3.50 17.58
N GLN A 566 -7.47 -3.60 17.07
CA GLN A 566 -6.44 -2.61 17.27
C GLN A 566 -6.77 -1.27 16.59
N THR A 567 -7.23 -1.32 15.35
CA THR A 567 -7.65 -0.13 14.59
C THR A 567 -8.87 0.53 15.22
N GLU A 568 -9.87 -0.22 15.68
CA GLU A 568 -11.07 0.34 16.34
C GLU A 568 -10.70 1.13 17.61
N ILE A 569 -9.83 0.58 18.48
CA ILE A 569 -9.37 1.30 19.68
C ILE A 569 -8.62 2.58 19.31
N GLU A 570 -7.71 2.51 18.34
CA GLU A 570 -6.89 3.68 17.96
C GLU A 570 -7.72 4.81 17.35
N MET A 571 -8.71 4.49 16.51
CA MET A 571 -9.55 5.47 15.83
C MET A 571 -10.64 6.02 16.77
N LEU A 572 -11.44 5.15 17.38
CA LEU A 572 -12.63 5.57 18.13
C LEU A 572 -12.31 6.16 19.50
N SER A 573 -11.13 5.91 20.07
CA SER A 573 -10.67 6.65 21.25
C SER A 573 -10.49 8.16 21.00
N LYS A 574 -10.35 8.57 19.74
CA LYS A 574 -10.08 9.95 19.32
C LYS A 574 -11.27 10.62 18.62
N LEU A 575 -12.33 9.88 18.28
CA LEU A 575 -13.47 10.36 17.49
C LEU A 575 -14.74 10.40 18.34
N ARG A 576 -15.36 11.58 18.44
CA ARG A 576 -16.66 11.75 19.10
C ARG A 576 -17.54 12.67 18.28
N HIS A 577 -18.64 12.13 17.77
CA HIS A 577 -19.60 12.88 16.95
C HIS A 577 -20.99 12.27 17.04
N LYS A 578 -22.04 13.10 16.96
CA LYS A 578 -23.45 12.66 17.10
C LYS A 578 -23.83 11.54 16.13
N HIS A 579 -23.27 11.57 14.92
CA HIS A 579 -23.54 10.61 13.85
C HIS A 579 -22.49 9.50 13.72
N LEU A 580 -21.68 9.25 14.76
CA LEU A 580 -20.80 8.09 14.87
C LEU A 580 -21.19 7.27 16.11
N VAL A 581 -20.99 5.94 16.05
CA VAL A 581 -21.17 5.07 17.22
C VAL A 581 -19.99 5.27 18.18
N SER A 582 -20.29 5.51 19.47
CA SER A 582 -19.25 5.76 20.47
C SER A 582 -18.70 4.47 21.06
N LEU A 583 -17.37 4.38 21.14
CA LEU A 583 -16.68 3.32 21.88
C LEU A 583 -16.64 3.70 23.37
N ILE A 584 -17.34 2.94 24.20
CA ILE A 584 -17.36 3.12 25.66
C ILE A 584 -16.06 2.60 26.27
N GLY A 585 -15.57 1.46 25.77
CA GLY A 585 -14.34 0.86 26.26
C GLY A 585 -14.03 -0.50 25.67
N PHE A 586 -13.04 -1.18 26.25
CA PHE A 586 -12.58 -2.47 25.76
C PHE A 586 -12.10 -3.38 26.89
N CYS A 587 -12.01 -4.68 26.61
CA CYS A 587 -11.45 -5.70 27.48
C CYS A 587 -10.41 -6.51 26.69
N GLU A 588 -9.20 -6.62 27.23
CA GLU A 588 -8.10 -7.44 26.72
C GLU A 588 -7.55 -8.33 27.86
N GLU A 589 -8.37 -9.26 28.34
CA GLU A 589 -8.05 -10.13 29.48
C GLU A 589 -8.23 -11.61 29.11
N GLY A 590 -7.33 -12.48 29.60
CA GLY A 590 -7.46 -13.93 29.40
C GLY A 590 -7.35 -14.42 27.94
N GLY A 591 -6.88 -13.57 27.01
CA GLY A 591 -6.87 -13.87 25.57
C GLY A 591 -8.16 -13.51 24.84
N GLU A 592 -9.11 -12.87 25.53
CA GLU A 592 -10.32 -12.30 24.94
C GLU A 592 -10.04 -10.86 24.49
N MET A 593 -10.42 -10.52 23.26
CA MET A 593 -10.42 -9.11 22.78
C MET A 593 -11.87 -8.71 22.53
N ILE A 594 -12.36 -7.73 23.30
CA ILE A 594 -13.77 -7.35 23.35
C ILE A 594 -13.91 -5.83 23.31
N LEU A 595 -14.81 -5.32 22.47
CA LEU A 595 -15.13 -3.90 22.36
C LEU A 595 -16.56 -3.64 22.85
N VAL A 596 -16.74 -2.54 23.57
CA VAL A 596 -18.01 -2.15 24.20
C VAL A 596 -18.48 -0.82 23.60
N TYR A 597 -19.65 -0.85 22.99
CA TYR A 597 -20.28 0.26 22.27
C TYR A 597 -21.60 0.67 22.90
N ASP A 598 -22.05 1.89 22.61
CA ASP A 598 -23.45 2.28 22.82
C ASP A 598 -24.37 1.31 22.06
N TYR A 599 -25.47 0.90 22.70
CA TYR A 599 -26.48 0.07 22.05
C TYR A 599 -27.38 0.90 21.13
N MET A 600 -27.65 0.37 19.93
CA MET A 600 -28.49 1.02 18.91
C MET A 600 -29.85 0.32 18.87
N ASP A 601 -30.85 0.89 19.55
CA ASP A 601 -32.15 0.23 19.78
C ASP A 601 -32.93 -0.10 18.50
N LYS A 602 -32.68 0.61 17.38
CA LYS A 602 -33.36 0.36 16.11
C LYS A 602 -32.52 -0.49 15.14
N GLY A 603 -31.35 -0.99 15.53
CA GLY A 603 -30.56 -1.89 14.68
C GLY A 603 -29.99 -1.22 13.43
N THR A 604 -29.84 -1.99 12.35
CA THR A 604 -29.19 -1.54 11.11
C THR A 604 -30.18 -0.89 10.14
N LEU A 605 -29.73 0.08 9.33
CA LEU A 605 -30.55 0.67 8.27
C LEU A 605 -31.06 -0.40 7.30
N ARG A 606 -30.23 -1.40 6.97
CA ARG A 606 -30.60 -2.50 6.07
C ARG A 606 -31.89 -3.19 6.49
N GLU A 607 -32.04 -3.49 7.78
CA GLU A 607 -33.21 -4.20 8.32
C GLU A 607 -34.50 -3.41 8.10
N HIS A 608 -34.44 -2.08 8.04
CA HIS A 608 -35.59 -1.21 7.77
C HIS A 608 -35.89 -0.97 6.29
N LEU A 609 -35.01 -1.41 5.38
CA LEU A 609 -35.20 -1.30 3.94
C LEU A 609 -35.82 -2.57 3.36
N TYR A 610 -35.39 -3.74 3.82
CA TYR A 610 -35.88 -5.03 3.34
C TYR A 610 -35.54 -6.16 4.33
N LYS A 611 -36.26 -7.30 4.23
CA LYS A 611 -36.15 -8.47 5.13
C LYS A 611 -36.59 -8.21 6.59
N THR A 612 -37.61 -7.38 6.76
CA THR A 612 -38.31 -7.17 8.04
C THR A 612 -39.82 -7.24 7.83
N ASP A 613 -40.55 -7.59 8.89
CA ASP A 613 -42.01 -7.48 8.97
C ASP A 613 -42.46 -6.12 9.53
N GLU A 614 -41.50 -5.25 9.89
CA GLU A 614 -41.77 -3.88 10.36
C GLU A 614 -42.26 -2.97 9.21
N PRO A 615 -43.05 -1.91 9.51
CA PRO A 615 -43.52 -0.97 8.51
C PRO A 615 -42.36 -0.31 7.74
N PRO A 616 -42.45 -0.19 6.40
CA PRO A 616 -41.41 0.42 5.60
C PRO A 616 -41.24 1.90 5.94
N LEU A 617 -40.00 2.36 6.00
CA LEU A 617 -39.70 3.76 6.35
C LEU A 617 -40.27 4.74 5.31
N PRO A 618 -40.96 5.81 5.75
CA PRO A 618 -41.36 6.91 4.89
C PRO A 618 -40.15 7.56 4.20
N TRP A 619 -40.37 8.17 3.03
CA TRP A 619 -39.30 8.81 2.26
C TRP A 619 -38.54 9.87 3.06
N LYS A 620 -39.26 10.77 3.75
CA LYS A 620 -38.66 11.78 4.62
C LYS A 620 -37.68 11.17 5.64
N GLN A 621 -38.09 10.11 6.32
CA GLN A 621 -37.25 9.42 7.30
C GLN A 621 -36.00 8.80 6.66
N ARG A 622 -36.16 8.17 5.49
CA ARG A 622 -35.03 7.61 4.72
C ARG A 622 -34.01 8.69 4.34
N LEU A 623 -34.51 9.86 3.93
CA LEU A 623 -33.67 10.99 3.55
C LEU A 623 -32.94 11.61 4.75
N GLU A 624 -33.62 11.77 5.89
CA GLU A 624 -33.01 12.22 7.15
C GLU A 624 -31.92 11.26 7.64
N ILE A 625 -32.11 9.94 7.47
CA ILE A 625 -31.09 8.93 7.78
C ILE A 625 -29.87 9.09 6.87
N CYS A 626 -30.07 9.27 5.56
CA CYS A 626 -28.98 9.53 4.62
C CYS A 626 -28.22 10.81 4.99
N ILE A 627 -28.91 11.88 5.36
CA ILE A 627 -28.32 13.14 5.84
C ILE A 627 -27.47 12.89 7.09
N GLY A 628 -28.00 12.15 8.07
CA GLY A 628 -27.26 11.81 9.29
C GLY A 628 -25.99 11.00 9.00
N ALA A 629 -26.07 9.99 8.14
CA ALA A 629 -24.90 9.22 7.71
C ALA A 629 -23.88 10.09 6.96
N ALA A 630 -24.34 10.99 6.07
CA ALA A 630 -23.50 11.94 5.35
C ALA A 630 -22.78 12.91 6.30
N ARG A 631 -23.45 13.40 7.36
CA ARG A 631 -22.81 14.22 8.43
C ARG A 631 -21.71 13.44 9.15
N GLY A 632 -21.95 12.16 9.46
CA GLY A 632 -20.95 11.29 10.07
C GLY A 632 -19.71 11.11 9.20
N LEU A 633 -19.89 10.82 7.90
CA LEU A 633 -18.80 10.66 6.95
C LEU A 633 -18.07 11.98 6.65
N HIS A 634 -18.81 13.09 6.53
CA HIS A 634 -18.21 14.41 6.39
C HIS A 634 -17.28 14.73 7.54
N TYR A 635 -17.72 14.50 8.79
CA TYR A 635 -16.88 14.67 9.98
C TYR A 635 -15.59 13.82 9.93
N LEU A 636 -15.65 12.59 9.43
CA LEU A 636 -14.45 11.76 9.25
C LEU A 636 -13.50 12.34 8.19
N HIS A 637 -14.05 12.91 7.12
CA HIS A 637 -13.25 13.44 6.00
C HIS A 637 -12.63 14.81 6.31
N THR A 638 -13.31 15.67 7.09
CA THR A 638 -12.93 17.08 7.31
C THR A 638 -12.67 17.48 8.77
N GLY A 639 -13.32 16.81 9.73
CA GLY A 639 -13.41 17.27 11.13
C GLY A 639 -12.34 16.74 12.09
N ALA A 640 -11.50 15.79 11.66
CA ALA A 640 -10.42 15.24 12.46
C ALA A 640 -9.05 15.84 12.06
N ARG A 641 -8.07 15.83 12.98
CA ARG A 641 -6.69 16.34 12.74
C ARG A 641 -6.02 15.72 11.50
N TYR A 642 -6.50 14.55 11.07
CA TYR A 642 -6.17 13.87 9.82
C TYR A 642 -7.49 13.39 9.20
N THR A 643 -7.62 13.43 7.86
CA THR A 643 -8.73 12.80 7.14
C THR A 643 -8.79 11.31 7.53
N ILE A 644 -9.98 10.77 7.76
CA ILE A 644 -10.19 9.34 8.07
C ILE A 644 -11.11 8.76 7.02
N ILE A 645 -10.66 7.69 6.36
CA ILE A 645 -11.41 6.98 5.32
C ILE A 645 -12.01 5.73 5.96
N HIS A 646 -13.33 5.61 5.90
CA HIS A 646 -14.09 4.55 6.56
C HIS A 646 -13.83 3.19 5.90
N ARG A 647 -13.84 3.15 4.56
CA ARG A 647 -13.50 2.00 3.68
C ARG A 647 -14.51 0.86 3.63
N ASP A 648 -15.49 0.83 4.53
CA ASP A 648 -16.58 -0.15 4.53
C ASP A 648 -17.96 0.47 4.79
N VAL A 649 -18.29 1.53 4.04
CA VAL A 649 -19.59 2.20 4.11
C VAL A 649 -20.66 1.33 3.46
N LYS A 650 -21.68 0.94 4.23
CA LYS A 650 -22.80 0.08 3.80
C LYS A 650 -23.99 0.23 4.75
N THR A 651 -25.19 -0.15 4.32
CA THR A 651 -26.42 -0.07 5.14
C THR A 651 -26.42 -0.94 6.40
N THR A 652 -25.53 -1.94 6.50
CA THR A 652 -25.34 -2.74 7.72
C THR A 652 -24.41 -2.07 8.74
N ASN A 653 -23.61 -1.09 8.32
CA ASN A 653 -22.72 -0.31 9.18
C ASN A 653 -23.30 1.07 9.53
N ILE A 654 -24.49 1.40 9.03
CA ILE A 654 -25.27 2.57 9.44
C ILE A 654 -26.34 2.07 10.42
N LEU A 655 -26.17 2.41 11.70
CA LEU A 655 -27.06 2.00 12.78
C LEU A 655 -27.99 3.15 13.18
N LEU A 656 -29.13 2.81 13.76
CA LEU A 656 -30.17 3.75 14.17
C LEU A 656 -30.36 3.67 15.68
N ASP A 657 -30.26 4.82 16.35
CA ASP A 657 -30.57 4.92 17.77
C ASP A 657 -32.09 4.96 18.04
N GLU A 658 -32.47 5.05 19.31
CA GLU A 658 -33.86 5.13 19.76
C GLU A 658 -34.65 6.30 19.13
N ASN A 659 -33.96 7.36 18.72
CA ASN A 659 -34.53 8.58 18.13
C ASN A 659 -34.42 8.61 16.59
N TRP A 660 -34.12 7.46 15.96
CA TRP A 660 -33.91 7.33 14.51
C TRP A 660 -32.71 8.13 13.98
N VAL A 661 -31.77 8.52 14.85
CA VAL A 661 -30.56 9.20 14.41
C VAL A 661 -29.59 8.17 13.85
N ALA A 662 -29.16 8.41 12.60
CA ALA A 662 -28.19 7.57 11.93
C ALA A 662 -26.78 7.77 12.50
N LYS A 663 -26.11 6.66 12.79
CA LYS A 663 -24.74 6.59 13.31
C LYS A 663 -23.91 5.59 12.51
N VAL A 664 -22.76 6.05 12.00
CA VAL A 664 -21.81 5.21 11.27
C VAL A 664 -20.98 4.39 12.26
N SER A 665 -20.74 3.12 11.95
CA SER A 665 -20.11 2.12 12.83
C SER A 665 -19.13 1.22 12.06
N ASP A 666 -18.38 0.37 12.79
CA ASP A 666 -17.45 -0.63 12.26
C ASP A 666 -16.19 -0.06 11.58
N PHE A 667 -15.29 0.48 12.42
CA PHE A 667 -14.06 1.16 12.01
C PHE A 667 -12.85 0.22 11.85
N GLY A 668 -13.03 -1.10 11.98
CA GLY A 668 -11.93 -2.07 11.94
C GLY A 668 -11.12 -2.07 10.64
N LEU A 669 -11.69 -1.55 9.55
CA LEU A 669 -11.03 -1.42 8.25
C LEU A 669 -10.54 0.00 7.95
N SER A 670 -10.89 0.97 8.79
CA SER A 670 -10.65 2.39 8.56
C SER A 670 -9.17 2.72 8.54
N LYS A 671 -8.82 3.76 7.80
CA LYS A 671 -7.44 4.23 7.64
C LYS A 671 -7.39 5.75 7.75
N THR A 672 -6.31 6.27 8.32
CA THR A 672 -5.96 7.68 8.12
C THR A 672 -5.72 7.91 6.63
N GLY A 673 -6.41 8.90 6.08
CA GLY A 673 -6.26 9.40 4.74
C GLY A 673 -4.87 9.99 4.48
N PRO A 674 -4.66 10.52 3.27
CA PRO A 674 -3.35 10.97 2.82
C PRO A 674 -2.84 12.11 3.72
N THR A 675 -1.55 12.08 4.07
CA THR A 675 -0.91 13.26 4.70
C THR A 675 -0.83 14.41 3.69
N LEU A 676 -0.64 15.65 4.14
CA LEU A 676 -0.65 16.90 3.34
C LEU A 676 0.16 16.87 2.01
N ASN A 677 1.03 15.88 1.79
CA ASN A 677 1.86 15.70 0.60
C ASN A 677 1.52 14.46 -0.25
N GLN A 678 0.42 13.75 0.03
CA GLN A 678 -0.05 12.57 -0.69
C GLN A 678 -1.50 12.79 -1.15
N THR A 679 -1.89 12.22 -2.29
CA THR A 679 -3.27 12.34 -2.81
C THR A 679 -4.16 11.14 -2.49
N HIS A 680 -3.58 10.03 -2.05
CA HIS A 680 -4.28 8.77 -1.77
C HIS A 680 -3.46 7.90 -0.79
N VAL A 681 -4.10 6.86 -0.25
CA VAL A 681 -3.48 5.84 0.61
C VAL A 681 -3.37 4.54 -0.18
N SER A 682 -2.16 4.11 -0.54
CA SER A 682 -1.95 2.80 -1.19
C SER A 682 -2.16 1.68 -0.17
N THR A 683 -3.19 0.86 -0.35
CA THR A 683 -3.50 -0.23 0.60
C THR A 683 -4.28 -1.36 -0.08
N LEU A 684 -4.05 -2.61 0.36
CA LEU A 684 -4.80 -3.81 -0.07
C LEU A 684 -6.29 -3.53 -0.21
N VAL A 685 -6.98 -4.02 -1.23
CA VAL A 685 -8.42 -3.75 -1.35
C VAL A 685 -9.19 -4.45 -0.23
N LYS A 686 -9.90 -3.68 0.58
CA LYS A 686 -10.83 -4.19 1.61
C LYS A 686 -12.14 -3.39 1.53
N GLY A 687 -13.26 -4.05 1.82
CA GLY A 687 -14.60 -3.48 1.75
C GLY A 687 -15.63 -4.54 1.37
N SER A 688 -16.91 -4.19 1.41
CA SER A 688 -18.00 -5.11 1.13
C SER A 688 -18.38 -5.15 -0.36
N PHE A 689 -18.40 -6.34 -0.96
CA PHE A 689 -18.83 -6.54 -2.34
C PHE A 689 -20.21 -5.93 -2.61
N GLY A 690 -20.33 -5.16 -3.69
CA GLY A 690 -21.52 -4.40 -4.07
C GLY A 690 -21.45 -2.91 -3.73
N TYR A 691 -20.67 -2.51 -2.72
CA TYR A 691 -20.43 -1.10 -2.37
C TYR A 691 -19.03 -0.62 -2.79
N LEU A 692 -18.16 -1.54 -3.21
CA LEU A 692 -16.75 -1.29 -3.42
C LEU A 692 -16.51 -0.35 -4.61
N ASP A 693 -15.79 0.73 -4.36
CA ASP A 693 -15.37 1.68 -5.38
C ASP A 693 -14.54 1.00 -6.49
N PRO A 694 -14.99 1.04 -7.76
CA PRO A 694 -14.30 0.42 -8.88
C PRO A 694 -12.96 1.08 -9.20
N GLU A 695 -12.76 2.35 -8.89
CA GLU A 695 -11.47 3.02 -9.03
C GLU A 695 -10.50 2.56 -7.94
N TYR A 696 -10.91 2.55 -6.68
CA TYR A 696 -10.13 1.99 -5.59
C TYR A 696 -9.77 0.52 -5.84
N PHE A 697 -10.72 -0.27 -6.31
CA PHE A 697 -10.51 -1.68 -6.65
C PHE A 697 -9.47 -1.85 -7.76
N ARG A 698 -9.52 -1.01 -8.82
CA ARG A 698 -8.58 -1.06 -9.95
C ARG A 698 -7.19 -0.51 -9.61
N ARG A 699 -7.13 0.60 -8.88
CA ARG A 699 -5.88 1.36 -8.65
C ARG A 699 -5.21 1.03 -7.31
N GLN A 700 -5.92 0.40 -6.37
CA GLN A 700 -5.50 0.22 -4.98
C GLN A 700 -5.18 1.53 -4.25
N GLN A 701 -5.70 2.64 -4.78
CA GLN A 701 -5.55 3.98 -4.23
C GLN A 701 -6.80 4.30 -3.42
N LEU A 702 -6.72 4.20 -2.10
CA LEU A 702 -7.81 4.53 -1.22
C LEU A 702 -7.86 6.05 -0.99
N THR A 703 -8.98 6.68 -1.32
CA THR A 703 -9.24 8.10 -1.06
C THR A 703 -10.55 8.26 -0.31
N GLU A 704 -10.83 9.45 0.20
CA GLU A 704 -12.13 9.80 0.76
C GLU A 704 -13.25 9.65 -0.27
N LYS A 705 -12.93 9.75 -1.58
CA LYS A 705 -13.86 9.53 -2.69
C LYS A 705 -14.30 8.07 -2.83
N SER A 706 -13.58 7.12 -2.22
CA SER A 706 -14.02 5.72 -2.16
C SER A 706 -15.19 5.52 -1.20
N ASP A 707 -15.23 6.28 -0.10
CA ASP A 707 -16.42 6.32 0.78
C ASP A 707 -17.59 7.00 0.07
N VAL A 708 -17.33 8.04 -0.74
CA VAL A 708 -18.37 8.73 -1.53
C VAL A 708 -19.05 7.76 -2.51
N TYR A 709 -18.28 6.93 -3.22
CA TYR A 709 -18.86 5.90 -4.11
C TYR A 709 -19.72 4.91 -3.33
N SER A 710 -19.16 4.37 -2.24
CA SER A 710 -19.86 3.41 -1.38
C SER A 710 -21.17 4.00 -0.85
N PHE A 711 -21.16 5.29 -0.50
CA PHE A 711 -22.34 6.03 -0.09
C PHE A 711 -23.34 6.26 -1.24
N GLY A 712 -22.88 6.47 -2.47
CA GLY A 712 -23.73 6.49 -3.67
C GLY A 712 -24.52 5.19 -3.86
N VAL A 713 -23.91 4.04 -3.58
CA VAL A 713 -24.61 2.74 -3.58
C VAL A 713 -25.66 2.70 -2.46
N VAL A 714 -25.33 3.20 -1.26
CA VAL A 714 -26.30 3.32 -0.15
C VAL A 714 -27.51 4.18 -0.53
N LEU A 715 -27.31 5.30 -1.24
CA LEU A 715 -28.41 6.15 -1.68
C LEU A 715 -29.39 5.40 -2.60
N PHE A 716 -28.88 4.65 -3.59
CA PHE A 716 -29.76 3.85 -4.44
C PHE A 716 -30.37 2.65 -3.72
N GLU A 717 -29.67 2.06 -2.77
CA GLU A 717 -30.23 1.01 -1.91
C GLU A 717 -31.42 1.50 -1.09
N VAL A 718 -31.29 2.71 -0.52
CA VAL A 718 -32.35 3.39 0.24
C VAL A 718 -33.54 3.76 -0.65
N LEU A 719 -33.30 4.19 -1.89
CA LEU A 719 -34.37 4.54 -2.84
C LEU A 719 -35.13 3.32 -3.36
N CYS A 720 -34.40 2.25 -3.70
CA CYS A 720 -34.96 1.07 -4.37
C CYS A 720 -35.46 0.00 -3.39
N GLY A 721 -35.05 0.04 -2.12
CA GLY A 721 -35.47 -0.93 -1.10
C GLY A 721 -35.04 -2.37 -1.42
N ARG A 722 -33.90 -2.56 -2.09
CA ARG A 722 -33.39 -3.89 -2.48
C ARG A 722 -31.88 -4.01 -2.23
N PRO A 723 -31.34 -5.23 -2.09
CA PRO A 723 -29.90 -5.43 -1.90
C PRO A 723 -29.04 -4.88 -3.05
N PRO A 724 -27.80 -4.43 -2.77
CA PRO A 724 -26.87 -3.90 -3.77
C PRO A 724 -26.44 -4.96 -4.80
N LEU A 725 -26.38 -6.23 -4.38
CA LEU A 725 -26.12 -7.38 -5.24
C LEU A 725 -27.23 -8.42 -5.06
N ASN A 726 -27.88 -8.80 -6.16
CA ASN A 726 -28.85 -9.89 -6.18
C ASN A 726 -28.58 -10.84 -7.36
N PRO A 727 -27.88 -11.97 -7.13
CA PRO A 727 -27.56 -12.94 -8.17
C PRO A 727 -28.77 -13.65 -8.79
N SER A 728 -29.96 -13.52 -8.19
CA SER A 728 -31.19 -14.15 -8.68
C SER A 728 -31.89 -13.33 -9.77
N LEU A 729 -31.40 -12.12 -10.05
CA LEU A 729 -31.95 -11.23 -11.07
C LEU A 729 -31.21 -11.38 -12.41
N PRO A 730 -31.79 -10.87 -13.52
CA PRO A 730 -31.12 -10.82 -14.82
C PRO A 730 -29.76 -10.13 -14.74
N LYS A 731 -28.83 -10.48 -15.64
CA LYS A 731 -27.43 -10.08 -15.60
C LYS A 731 -27.24 -8.56 -15.47
N GLU A 732 -28.08 -7.80 -16.14
CA GLU A 732 -28.10 -6.34 -16.18
C GLU A 732 -28.59 -5.71 -14.87
N GLN A 733 -29.28 -6.48 -14.04
CA GLN A 733 -29.88 -6.05 -12.77
C GLN A 733 -29.18 -6.63 -11.54
N ILE A 734 -28.12 -7.43 -11.71
CA ILE A 734 -27.40 -8.05 -10.58
C ILE A 734 -26.81 -6.97 -9.67
N SER A 735 -26.19 -5.95 -10.26
CA SER A 735 -25.62 -4.79 -9.58
C SER A 735 -26.66 -3.67 -9.53
N LEU A 736 -27.06 -3.28 -8.32
CA LEU A 736 -27.97 -2.15 -8.13
C LEU A 736 -27.36 -0.84 -8.62
N ALA A 737 -26.06 -0.63 -8.43
CA ALA A 737 -25.38 0.59 -8.87
C ALA A 737 -25.47 0.74 -10.39
N ASP A 738 -25.11 -0.31 -11.14
CA ASP A 738 -25.12 -0.28 -12.61
C ASP A 738 -26.54 -0.14 -13.16
N TRP A 739 -27.49 -0.87 -12.58
CA TRP A 739 -28.89 -0.83 -13.01
C TRP A 739 -29.54 0.53 -12.72
N ALA A 740 -29.31 1.09 -11.52
CA ALA A 740 -29.87 2.39 -11.16
C ALA A 740 -29.26 3.53 -12.00
N LEU A 741 -27.98 3.46 -12.32
CA LEU A 741 -27.33 4.41 -13.24
C LEU A 741 -27.90 4.32 -14.65
N ASP A 742 -28.15 3.12 -15.18
CA ASP A 742 -28.78 2.95 -16.49
C ASP A 742 -30.21 3.52 -16.51
N CYS A 743 -31.00 3.23 -15.47
CA CYS A 743 -32.34 3.79 -15.32
C CYS A 743 -32.33 5.31 -15.18
N GLN A 744 -31.39 5.88 -14.45
CA GLN A 744 -31.21 7.33 -14.30
C GLN A 744 -30.87 7.99 -15.65
N LYS A 745 -29.92 7.43 -16.41
CA LYS A 745 -29.53 7.92 -17.74
C LYS A 745 -30.67 7.86 -18.75
N ASN A 746 -31.49 6.81 -18.67
CA ASN A 746 -32.66 6.62 -19.53
C ASN A 746 -33.90 7.39 -19.05
N GLY A 747 -33.82 8.13 -17.93
CA GLY A 747 -34.92 8.92 -17.39
C GLY A 747 -36.07 8.11 -16.79
N ILE A 748 -35.82 6.83 -16.45
CA ILE A 748 -36.81 5.88 -15.92
C ILE A 748 -36.58 5.54 -14.44
N LEU A 749 -35.95 6.43 -13.67
CA LEU A 749 -35.65 6.21 -12.24
C LEU A 749 -36.92 5.89 -11.42
N GLU A 750 -38.08 6.45 -11.80
CA GLU A 750 -39.37 6.20 -11.14
C GLU A 750 -39.84 4.73 -11.19
N GLU A 751 -39.31 3.95 -12.13
CA GLU A 751 -39.69 2.54 -12.31
C GLU A 751 -39.01 1.61 -11.29
N ILE A 752 -37.88 2.04 -10.73
CA ILE A 752 -37.05 1.22 -9.83
C ILE A 752 -37.18 1.60 -8.36
N ILE A 753 -37.95 2.65 -8.06
CA ILE A 753 -38.26 3.09 -6.69
C ILE A 753 -38.95 1.96 -5.94
N ASP A 754 -38.63 1.84 -4.65
CA ASP A 754 -39.32 0.98 -3.71
C ASP A 754 -40.86 1.11 -3.89
N PRO A 755 -41.59 0.00 -4.14
CA PRO A 755 -43.04 0.02 -4.30
C PRO A 755 -43.80 0.74 -3.19
N HIS A 756 -43.26 0.75 -1.96
CA HIS A 756 -43.86 1.44 -0.81
C HIS A 756 -43.69 2.96 -0.84
N LEU A 757 -42.76 3.48 -1.64
CA LEU A 757 -42.47 4.90 -1.82
C LEU A 757 -42.98 5.47 -3.14
N LYS A 758 -43.38 4.61 -4.08
CA LYS A 758 -43.87 5.03 -5.40
C LYS A 758 -45.03 6.02 -5.27
N GLY A 759 -44.91 7.17 -5.93
CA GLY A 759 -45.89 8.26 -5.88
C GLY A 759 -45.91 9.08 -4.58
N LYS A 760 -44.99 8.83 -3.64
CA LYS A 760 -44.87 9.56 -2.36
C LYS A 760 -43.65 10.49 -2.30
N ILE A 761 -42.89 10.58 -3.38
CA ILE A 761 -41.69 11.41 -3.49
C ILE A 761 -41.98 12.59 -4.42
N ASN A 762 -41.55 13.79 -4.02
CA ASN A 762 -41.63 14.98 -4.88
C ASN A 762 -40.73 14.77 -6.13
N SER A 763 -41.18 15.13 -7.32
CA SER A 763 -40.41 14.91 -8.56
C SER A 763 -39.06 15.64 -8.58
N GLU A 764 -39.00 16.89 -8.12
CA GLU A 764 -37.75 17.66 -8.00
C GLU A 764 -36.83 17.09 -6.93
N CYS A 765 -37.39 16.65 -5.79
CA CYS A 765 -36.62 15.94 -4.76
C CYS A 765 -36.02 14.65 -5.32
N LEU A 766 -36.81 13.84 -6.03
CA LEU A 766 -36.37 12.59 -6.63
C LEU A 766 -35.25 12.84 -7.65
N LYS A 767 -35.44 13.84 -8.51
CA LYS A 767 -34.43 14.25 -9.50
C LYS A 767 -33.13 14.65 -8.82
N LYS A 768 -33.20 15.54 -7.82
CA LYS A 768 -32.02 16.01 -7.09
C LYS A 768 -31.31 14.87 -6.36
N PHE A 769 -32.06 13.98 -5.72
CA PHE A 769 -31.52 12.81 -5.04
C PHE A 769 -30.84 11.85 -6.03
N GLY A 770 -31.47 11.56 -7.16
CA GLY A 770 -30.93 10.73 -8.23
C GLY A 770 -29.64 11.31 -8.84
N GLU A 771 -29.62 12.59 -9.17
CA GLU A 771 -28.43 13.30 -9.66
C GLU A 771 -27.26 13.25 -8.66
N THR A 772 -27.57 13.33 -7.36
CA THR A 772 -26.57 13.25 -6.30
C THR A 772 -25.97 11.85 -6.22
N ALA A 773 -26.82 10.82 -6.24
CA ALA A 773 -26.38 9.42 -6.25
C ALA A 773 -25.57 9.07 -7.50
N GLU A 774 -25.99 9.55 -8.67
CA GLU A 774 -25.28 9.40 -9.94
C GLU A 774 -23.88 10.01 -9.88
N LYS A 775 -23.74 11.25 -9.41
CA LYS A 775 -22.44 11.92 -9.26
C LYS A 775 -21.52 11.20 -8.27
N CYS A 776 -22.07 10.58 -7.23
CA CYS A 776 -21.29 9.78 -6.28
C CYS A 776 -20.72 8.51 -6.94
N LEU A 777 -21.40 7.96 -7.95
CA LEU A 777 -21.04 6.68 -8.59
C LEU A 777 -20.22 6.84 -9.87
N LEU A 778 -19.69 8.04 -10.15
CA LEU A 778 -18.80 8.26 -11.29
C LEU A 778 -17.57 7.35 -11.20
N ASP A 779 -17.12 6.85 -12.36
CA ASP A 779 -15.98 5.93 -12.45
C ASP A 779 -14.67 6.55 -11.99
N HIS A 780 -14.53 7.86 -12.12
CA HIS A 780 -13.37 8.64 -11.67
C HIS A 780 -13.71 9.39 -10.38
N GLY A 781 -12.94 9.13 -9.32
CA GLY A 781 -13.14 9.66 -7.98
C GLY A 781 -12.92 11.17 -7.88
N LEU A 782 -12.08 11.75 -8.74
CA LEU A 782 -11.89 13.21 -8.78
C LEU A 782 -13.17 13.95 -9.20
N ASP A 783 -13.98 13.35 -10.07
CA ASP A 783 -15.24 13.93 -10.55
C ASP A 783 -16.39 13.75 -9.55
N ARG A 784 -16.21 12.86 -8.56
CA ARG A 784 -17.18 12.68 -7.48
C ARG A 784 -17.23 13.91 -6.57
N PRO A 785 -18.39 14.29 -6.04
CA PRO A 785 -18.52 15.38 -5.08
C PRO A 785 -17.77 15.07 -3.77
N SER A 786 -17.51 16.10 -2.96
CA SER A 786 -17.10 15.89 -1.57
C SER A 786 -18.30 15.43 -0.73
N MET A 787 -18.08 14.78 0.42
CA MET A 787 -19.20 14.46 1.33
C MET A 787 -19.94 15.70 1.84
N GLY A 788 -19.31 16.88 1.83
CA GLY A 788 -19.98 18.15 2.14
C GLY A 788 -20.97 18.56 1.06
N ASP A 789 -20.60 18.42 -0.22
CA ASP A 789 -21.51 18.69 -1.34
C ASP A 789 -22.65 17.68 -1.37
N VAL A 790 -22.37 16.40 -1.08
CA VAL A 790 -23.40 15.35 -0.97
C VAL A 790 -24.39 15.70 0.14
N LEU A 791 -23.89 16.08 1.33
CA LEU A 791 -24.72 16.51 2.45
C LEU A 791 -25.63 17.68 2.05
N TRP A 792 -25.07 18.72 1.44
CA TRP A 792 -25.84 19.87 0.95
C TRP A 792 -26.97 19.42 0.02
N ASN A 793 -26.64 18.57 -0.97
CA ASN A 793 -27.61 18.14 -1.98
C ASN A 793 -28.76 17.33 -1.38
N LEU A 794 -28.49 16.52 -0.34
CA LEU A 794 -29.52 15.78 0.37
C LEU A 794 -30.39 16.69 1.25
N GLU A 795 -29.81 17.68 1.93
CA GLU A 795 -30.56 18.67 2.71
C GLU A 795 -31.48 19.51 1.80
N PHE A 796 -30.99 19.88 0.61
CA PHE A 796 -31.83 20.56 -0.38
C PHE A 796 -32.92 19.66 -0.96
N ALA A 797 -32.63 18.38 -1.22
CA ALA A 797 -33.65 17.42 -1.62
C ALA A 797 -34.76 17.29 -0.55
N LEU A 798 -34.40 17.37 0.73
CA LEU A 798 -35.36 17.35 1.84
C LEU A 798 -36.25 18.59 1.82
N GLN A 799 -35.67 19.78 1.59
CA GLN A 799 -36.44 21.02 1.45
C GLN A 799 -37.42 20.96 0.26
N LEU A 800 -37.00 20.43 -0.90
CA LEU A 800 -37.87 20.22 -2.06
C LEU A 800 -39.02 19.26 -1.76
N HIS A 801 -38.77 18.22 -0.96
CA HIS A 801 -39.81 17.30 -0.51
C HIS A 801 -40.83 17.97 0.42
N GLU A 802 -40.36 18.83 1.32
CA GLU A 802 -41.20 19.56 2.29
C GLU A 802 -41.98 20.73 1.67
N ALA A 803 -41.48 21.32 0.58
CA ALA A 803 -42.14 22.41 -0.14
C ALA A 803 -43.50 22.03 -0.75
N LEU A 804 -43.79 20.74 -0.96
CA LEU A 804 -45.14 20.27 -1.33
C LEU A 804 -46.18 20.41 -0.21
N GLY A 805 -45.75 20.58 1.05
CA GLY A 805 -46.64 20.78 2.20
C GLY A 805 -47.06 22.23 2.45
N ALA A 806 -46.37 23.21 1.84
CA ALA A 806 -46.64 24.63 1.99
C ALA A 806 -46.70 25.28 0.60
N GLY A 807 -47.89 25.75 0.22
CA GLY A 807 -48.16 26.27 -1.12
C GLY A 807 -47.11 27.23 -1.69
N VAL A 808 -46.78 26.97 -2.95
CA VAL A 808 -46.05 27.74 -3.96
C VAL A 808 -45.79 29.22 -3.62
N ILE A 809 -44.50 29.61 -3.58
CA ILE A 809 -44.00 30.85 -4.21
C ILE A 809 -42.62 30.56 -4.80
N GLU A 810 -42.53 30.62 -6.13
CA GLU A 810 -41.33 30.46 -6.95
C GLU A 810 -40.44 31.73 -6.95
N GLU A 811 -39.15 31.49 -7.23
CA GLU A 811 -38.13 32.43 -7.70
C GLU A 811 -37.70 33.58 -6.77
N GLU A 812 -36.81 33.29 -5.80
CA GLU A 812 -35.70 34.19 -5.36
C GLU A 812 -34.80 33.60 -4.23
N LYS A 813 -34.53 32.29 -4.21
CA LYS A 813 -33.86 31.66 -3.04
C LYS A 813 -32.45 31.09 -3.22
N GLU A 814 -31.86 31.02 -4.41
CA GLU A 814 -30.49 30.45 -4.53
C GLU A 814 -29.40 31.33 -3.90
N ASN A 815 -29.56 32.67 -3.87
CA ASN A 815 -28.53 33.57 -3.35
C ASN A 815 -28.60 33.85 -1.84
N ASN A 816 -29.76 33.66 -1.19
CA ASN A 816 -29.91 33.92 0.25
C ASN A 816 -29.47 32.74 1.13
N THR A 817 -29.45 31.52 0.60
CA THR A 817 -29.07 30.32 1.36
C THR A 817 -27.56 30.24 1.60
N TYR A 818 -26.75 30.78 0.68
CA TYR A 818 -25.30 30.90 0.86
C TYR A 818 -24.92 31.84 2.03
N ALA A 819 -25.70 32.89 2.25
CA ALA A 819 -25.46 33.84 3.33
C ALA A 819 -25.91 33.32 4.70
N MET A 820 -26.98 32.53 4.75
CA MET A 820 -27.50 31.96 5.99
C MET A 820 -26.63 30.79 6.50
N HIS A 821 -26.01 30.01 5.62
CA HIS A 821 -25.14 28.89 6.00
C HIS A 821 -23.84 29.33 6.68
N ASN A 822 -23.23 30.45 6.25
CA ASN A 822 -22.06 31.02 6.93
C ASN A 822 -22.38 31.47 8.36
N ALA A 823 -23.64 31.82 8.64
CA ALA A 823 -24.11 32.16 9.98
C ALA A 823 -24.40 30.92 10.83
N THR A 824 -24.88 29.81 10.26
CA THR A 824 -25.18 28.59 11.04
C THR A 824 -23.92 27.78 11.39
N ILE A 825 -22.88 27.80 10.55
CA ILE A 825 -21.57 27.19 10.88
C ILE A 825 -20.88 27.91 12.05
N SER A 826 -21.19 29.19 12.26
CA SER A 826 -20.57 30.01 13.30
C SER A 826 -21.32 30.01 14.65
N ILE A 827 -22.45 29.30 14.78
CA ILE A 827 -23.31 29.35 15.99
C ILE A 827 -23.22 28.08 16.87
N GLU A 828 -22.46 27.05 16.52
CA GLU A 828 -22.27 25.86 17.39
C GLU A 828 -21.01 25.88 18.29
N GLU A 829 -20.27 26.99 18.36
CA GLU A 829 -19.22 27.20 19.37
C GLU A 829 -19.46 28.47 20.19
N GLU A 830 -20.26 28.38 21.25
CA GLU A 830 -20.07 29.25 22.41
C GLU A 830 -20.19 28.47 23.73
N SER A 831 -19.07 28.37 24.45
CA SER A 831 -18.98 28.99 25.78
C SER A 831 -17.52 29.13 26.21
N ILE A 832 -17.03 30.37 26.26
CA ILE A 832 -16.49 31.07 27.44
C ILE A 832 -15.93 32.43 26.98
N ALA A 833 -16.41 33.47 27.65
CA ALA A 833 -16.39 34.88 27.30
C ALA A 833 -15.02 35.59 27.37
N SER A 834 -14.88 36.68 26.60
CA SER A 834 -14.58 38.02 27.15
C SER A 834 -14.82 39.11 26.09
N GLU A 835 -15.60 40.11 26.48
CA GLU A 835 -15.91 41.35 25.76
C GLU A 835 -14.66 42.20 25.46
N GLU A 836 -14.57 42.78 24.26
CA GLU A 836 -14.36 44.23 24.08
C GLU A 836 -14.56 44.63 22.61
N THR A 837 -15.16 45.81 22.46
CA THR A 837 -15.71 46.51 21.30
C THR A 837 -14.67 47.06 20.31
N ASP A 838 -14.95 47.04 19.00
CA ASP A 838 -15.14 48.27 18.21
C ASP A 838 -15.58 48.04 16.75
N ASP A 839 -16.50 48.90 16.31
CA ASP A 839 -17.12 49.01 14.99
C ASP A 839 -16.13 49.42 13.87
N SER A 840 -16.31 48.89 12.66
CA SER A 840 -16.87 49.68 11.54
C SER A 840 -16.75 49.03 10.14
N ASN A 841 -17.91 49.03 9.48
CA ASN A 841 -18.16 49.21 8.05
C ASN A 841 -17.76 48.13 7.04
N GLY A 842 -18.71 47.22 6.81
CA GLY A 842 -18.89 46.55 5.52
C GLY A 842 -20.05 47.15 4.71
N ARG A 843 -19.76 47.32 3.42
CA ARG A 843 -20.65 47.34 2.23
C ARG A 843 -21.24 48.67 1.76
N GLU A 844 -21.04 48.94 0.47
CA GLU A 844 -22.06 49.01 -0.61
C GLU A 844 -21.39 49.61 -1.86
N ALA A 845 -21.81 49.42 -3.11
CA ALA A 845 -22.70 48.50 -3.82
C ALA A 845 -22.57 48.82 -5.33
N PHE A 846 -23.19 48.00 -6.16
CA PHE A 846 -23.37 48.13 -7.60
C PHE A 846 -23.97 49.48 -8.06
N SER A 847 -23.49 49.92 -9.24
CA SER A 847 -24.06 50.79 -10.29
C SER A 847 -25.16 51.84 -10.01
N GLN A 848 -24.76 53.08 -10.31
CA GLN A 848 -25.45 54.15 -11.06
C GLN A 848 -26.73 54.83 -10.53
N ILE A 849 -26.50 56.11 -10.13
CA ILE A 849 -27.25 57.34 -10.48
C ILE A 849 -28.67 57.53 -9.90
N MET A 850 -28.83 58.72 -9.27
CA MET A 850 -30.01 59.44 -8.78
C MET A 850 -30.50 59.16 -7.34
N ASN A 851 -30.05 60.05 -6.46
CA ASN A 851 -30.66 60.53 -5.21
C ASN A 851 -31.99 61.30 -5.51
N PRO A 852 -32.85 61.72 -4.55
CA PRO A 852 -33.07 61.31 -3.15
C PRO A 852 -34.56 61.02 -2.80
N ARG A 853 -34.77 60.57 -1.55
CA ARG A 853 -36.03 60.52 -0.76
C ARG A 853 -36.93 59.31 -1.09
N GLY A 854 -37.33 58.47 -0.14
CA GLY A 854 -37.38 58.62 1.30
C GLY A 854 -38.75 58.18 1.77
N ARG A 855 -38.84 56.96 2.29
CA ARG A 855 -39.56 56.55 3.50
C ARG A 855 -39.34 55.08 3.76
#